data_AF-A0A7X4XQA3-F1
#
_entry.id   AF-A0A7X4XQA3-F1
#
_cell.length_a   1.000
_cell.length_b   1.000
_cell.length_c   1.000
_cell.angle_alpha   90.00
_cell.angle_beta   90.00
_cell.angle_gamma   90.00
#
_symmetry.space_group_name_H-M   'P 1'
#
loop_
_entity.id
_entity.type
_entity.pdbx_description
1 polymer ?
#
loop_
_entity_poly.entity_id
_entity_poly.type
_entity_poly.pdbx_seq_one_letter_code
_entity_poly.pdbx_strand_id
1 'polypeptide(L)'
;MFNFDKSKYKGICVPYARFSTDVQDEIGRKSLERQIEEAKRFSNEYGLFFDEDIAFVDRGVSGFALSGDTAKTFQKGQMQLMLELLEEIDVAEREFIYITFHNFDRFSRMSPDVASRYFEQILDKGFNIVTTIDNEVYKRNSGNLEQMIISIIHMSTAYYESEVKSIYISDSRQRKRDVIEYLYNDETQKGKHRHVGIKACCPRWIKTKDIIYEYVGKDGSVKKEALKRFEIDEERAQIINYIFDLKIQGMGNGKICQVLNEQNIPVFHSGNYTKAKYWNLSTISNYLKNENVIGHSYLYHKAKEEVFNEKTQTFSTKRVRKIATDKLYNYYPPIMSEEKFNQAKEAVKANSVKVDRSKASEKPHMFSNLMRCSCGTRLHYKLTKKNNVKKVDDYFEYLKCERSALNDGCTGENINYKSFEAQFINFIRYIDVNEILDHANGVEGETQGLTELEEREAAINLKITGLTKTYQGLINAGVDGSDVLVELEKAKGELQEVEFEKSKLLNSMKSQTSSSSESIKQKKSALKSKVFAEKVEARKAVNELLKQKIRWMEVYATAYAKFVIVCFVDNVIRTYAYQDEFATDLMFNTIKINTDGLKGYESDELMVLMIKTVRESLAGMNEVITNTDLKIKLAAIKSEYMNK
;
A
#
# COMPACT_ATOMS: atom_id res chain seq x y z
N MET A 1 2.78 31.10 17.57
CA MET A 1 3.32 30.41 16.38
C MET A 1 4.05 31.39 15.47
N PHE A 2 3.48 32.55 15.13
CA PHE A 2 4.09 33.50 14.18
C PHE A 2 4.86 34.67 14.84
N ASN A 3 5.78 34.37 15.76
CA ASN A 3 6.56 35.42 16.44
C ASN A 3 7.93 35.61 15.76
N PHE A 4 8.27 36.85 15.43
CA PHE A 4 9.55 37.18 14.79
C PHE A 4 10.03 38.56 15.23
N ASP A 5 11.33 38.80 15.10
CA ASP A 5 11.93 40.08 15.47
C ASP A 5 11.58 41.17 14.45
N LYS A 6 10.61 42.02 14.79
CA LYS A 6 10.12 43.15 13.97
C LYS A 6 11.21 44.21 13.71
N SER A 7 12.31 44.22 14.46
CA SER A 7 13.44 45.14 14.21
C SER A 7 14.37 44.66 13.10
N LYS A 8 14.38 43.35 12.83
CA LYS A 8 15.31 42.70 11.90
C LYS A 8 14.64 42.23 10.60
N TYR A 9 13.36 41.86 10.65
CA TYR A 9 12.64 41.29 9.51
C TYR A 9 11.38 42.09 9.19
N LYS A 10 11.06 42.19 7.89
CA LYS A 10 9.86 42.88 7.38
C LYS A 10 8.56 42.11 7.64
N GLY A 11 8.66 40.84 7.99
CA GLY A 11 7.54 39.92 8.14
C GLY A 11 8.00 38.47 8.27
N ILE A 12 7.06 37.55 8.36
CA ILE A 12 7.29 36.11 8.41
C ILE A 12 6.84 35.44 7.10
N CYS A 13 7.67 34.52 6.61
CA CYS A 13 7.44 33.70 5.44
C CYS A 13 6.84 32.36 5.86
N VAL A 14 5.67 32.04 5.32
CA VAL A 14 4.92 30.80 5.61
C VAL A 14 4.81 29.97 4.33
N PRO A 15 5.67 28.93 4.16
CA PRO A 15 5.62 28.06 3.00
C PRO A 15 4.40 27.14 2.98
N TYR A 16 3.68 27.16 1.85
CA TYR A 16 2.68 26.16 1.49
C TYR A 16 3.16 25.33 0.29
N ALA A 17 3.34 24.02 0.50
CA ALA A 17 3.84 23.11 -0.50
C ALA A 17 2.87 21.94 -0.77
N ARG A 18 2.86 21.47 -2.02
CA ARG A 18 2.05 20.31 -2.44
C ARG A 18 2.84 19.44 -3.42
N PHE A 19 2.67 18.13 -3.32
CA PHE A 19 3.26 17.17 -4.27
C PHE A 19 2.19 16.17 -4.76
N SER A 20 2.35 15.67 -5.99
CA SER A 20 1.33 14.92 -6.75
C SER A 20 1.43 13.39 -6.69
N THR A 21 2.43 12.86 -6.00
CA THR A 21 2.76 11.43 -5.91
C THR A 21 2.88 11.02 -4.45
N ASP A 22 2.83 9.72 -4.13
CA ASP A 22 3.00 9.30 -2.74
C ASP A 22 4.36 9.80 -2.20
N VAL A 23 4.42 10.28 -0.94
CA VAL A 23 5.66 10.78 -0.26
C VAL A 23 6.81 9.77 -0.32
N GLN A 24 6.47 8.50 -0.57
CA GLN A 24 7.41 7.39 -0.66
C GLN A 24 8.24 7.40 -1.95
N ASP A 25 7.81 8.09 -3.02
CA ASP A 25 8.60 8.21 -4.24
C ASP A 25 9.72 9.25 -4.06
N GLU A 26 10.95 8.92 -4.45
CA GLU A 26 12.12 9.83 -4.44
C GLU A 26 11.83 11.16 -5.16
N ILE A 27 10.96 11.15 -6.17
CA ILE A 27 10.55 12.32 -6.94
C ILE A 27 9.65 13.26 -6.10
N GLY A 28 8.82 12.70 -5.22
CA GLY A 28 7.93 13.47 -4.35
C GLY A 28 8.71 14.26 -3.28
N ARG A 29 9.72 13.63 -2.67
CA ARG A 29 10.61 14.30 -1.68
C ARG A 29 11.44 15.41 -2.32
N LYS A 30 12.07 15.13 -3.46
CA LYS A 30 12.84 16.14 -4.21
C LYS A 30 12.00 17.34 -4.65
N SER A 31 10.74 17.10 -5.00
CA SER A 31 9.81 18.20 -5.34
C SER A 31 9.47 19.05 -4.11
N LEU A 32 9.21 18.43 -2.96
CA LEU A 32 8.92 19.15 -1.71
C LEU A 32 10.12 19.96 -1.21
N GLU A 33 11.30 19.35 -1.17
CA GLU A 33 12.56 19.99 -0.77
C GLU A 33 12.83 21.22 -1.62
N ARG A 34 12.65 21.11 -2.95
CA ARG A 34 12.80 22.24 -3.87
C ARG A 34 11.83 23.39 -3.57
N GLN A 35 10.56 23.08 -3.28
CA GLN A 35 9.55 24.13 -2.99
C GLN A 35 9.90 24.92 -1.71
N ILE A 36 10.36 24.21 -0.67
CA ILE A 36 10.79 24.82 0.59
C ILE A 36 12.08 25.63 0.39
N GLU A 37 13.03 25.10 -0.37
CA GLU A 37 14.29 25.79 -0.69
C GLU A 37 14.06 27.08 -1.48
N GLU A 38 13.10 27.09 -2.42
CA GLU A 38 12.73 28.31 -3.15
C GLU A 38 12.02 29.34 -2.25
N ALA A 39 11.18 28.90 -1.31
CA ALA A 39 10.60 29.81 -0.32
C ALA A 39 11.67 30.40 0.61
N LYS A 40 12.66 29.60 1.01
CA LYS A 40 13.83 30.03 1.79
C LYS A 40 14.74 30.99 1.01
N ARG A 41 14.90 30.77 -0.29
CA ARG A 41 15.59 31.72 -1.19
C ARG A 41 14.87 33.06 -1.19
N PHE A 42 13.55 33.04 -1.43
CA PHE A 42 12.73 34.24 -1.50
C PHE A 42 12.74 35.02 -0.17
N SER A 43 12.62 34.32 0.96
CA SER A 43 12.62 34.96 2.28
C SER A 43 13.93 35.70 2.58
N ASN A 44 15.07 35.11 2.24
CA ASN A 44 16.39 35.74 2.38
C ASN A 44 16.54 36.98 1.49
N GLU A 45 16.03 36.93 0.25
CA GLU A 45 16.10 38.04 -0.70
C GLU A 45 15.20 39.22 -0.28
N TYR A 46 14.01 38.93 0.23
CA TYR A 46 13.03 39.94 0.59
C TYR A 46 13.16 40.48 2.03
N GLY A 47 13.97 39.81 2.87
CA GLY A 47 14.18 40.15 4.28
C GLY A 47 13.04 39.68 5.20
N LEU A 48 12.50 38.49 4.94
CA LEU A 48 11.46 37.84 5.72
C LEU A 48 12.07 36.79 6.67
N PHE A 49 11.50 36.66 7.86
CA PHE A 49 11.83 35.59 8.78
C PHE A 49 11.29 34.26 8.24
N PHE A 50 12.13 33.23 8.20
CA PHE A 50 11.73 31.89 7.75
C PHE A 50 11.90 30.92 8.91
N ASP A 51 10.78 30.31 9.32
CA ASP A 51 10.77 29.26 10.33
C ASP A 51 10.66 27.90 9.64
N GLU A 52 11.61 26.99 9.91
CA GLU A 52 11.64 25.65 9.32
C GLU A 52 10.51 24.76 9.85
N ASP A 53 9.93 25.09 11.02
CA ASP A 53 8.85 24.34 11.65
C ASP A 53 7.45 24.76 11.16
N ILE A 54 7.35 25.89 10.44
CA ILE A 54 6.08 26.44 9.93
C ILE A 54 5.95 26.16 8.43
N ALA A 55 5.79 24.89 8.07
CA ALA A 55 5.54 24.47 6.68
C ALA A 55 4.22 23.70 6.55
N PHE A 56 3.31 24.22 5.72
CA PHE A 56 2.04 23.55 5.42
C PHE A 56 2.21 22.66 4.19
N VAL A 57 2.02 21.35 4.35
CA VAL A 57 2.24 20.38 3.27
C VAL A 57 0.99 19.58 2.98
N ASP A 58 0.56 19.60 1.72
CA ASP A 58 -0.66 18.90 1.29
C ASP A 58 -0.38 17.68 0.39
N ARG A 59 -1.07 16.57 0.66
CA ARG A 59 -0.93 15.31 -0.10
C ARG A 59 -1.78 15.39 -1.36
N GLY A 60 -1.12 15.47 -2.52
CA GLY A 60 -1.82 15.48 -3.81
C GLY A 60 -2.27 14.09 -4.21
N VAL A 61 -3.56 13.82 -4.06
CA VAL A 61 -4.18 12.67 -4.75
C VAL A 61 -4.30 13.00 -6.23
N SER A 62 -3.85 12.07 -7.08
CA SER A 62 -3.91 12.21 -8.54
C SER A 62 -5.33 12.56 -9.01
N GLY A 63 -5.46 13.51 -9.94
CA GLY A 63 -6.74 14.02 -10.48
C GLY A 63 -7.61 12.98 -11.21
N PHE A 64 -7.25 11.69 -11.15
CA PHE A 64 -8.07 10.59 -11.66
C PHE A 64 -9.03 9.99 -10.60
N ALA A 65 -8.91 10.42 -9.33
CA ALA A 65 -9.73 9.95 -8.22
C ALA A 65 -10.98 10.81 -7.92
N LEU A 66 -11.23 11.88 -8.68
CA LEU A 66 -12.33 12.84 -8.47
C LEU A 66 -13.70 12.37 -8.99
N SER A 67 -13.91 11.06 -9.16
CA SER A 67 -15.16 10.52 -9.73
C SER A 67 -15.77 9.40 -8.88
N GLY A 68 -15.83 9.60 -7.56
CA GLY A 68 -16.50 8.68 -6.65
C GLY A 68 -16.87 9.35 -5.33
N ASP A 69 -17.81 8.72 -4.59
CA ASP A 69 -18.38 9.17 -3.30
C ASP A 69 -17.34 9.41 -2.17
N THR A 70 -16.05 9.20 -2.43
CA THR A 70 -14.92 9.69 -1.61
C THR A 70 -14.72 11.20 -1.66
N ALA A 71 -15.55 11.96 -2.39
CA ALA A 71 -15.52 13.43 -2.37
C ALA A 71 -15.87 14.03 -1.00
N LYS A 72 -16.56 13.29 -0.11
CA LYS A 72 -16.97 13.80 1.21
C LYS A 72 -15.90 13.69 2.31
N THR A 73 -14.89 12.85 2.15
CA THR A 73 -13.84 12.64 3.17
C THR A 73 -12.65 13.61 3.01
N PHE A 74 -12.62 14.41 1.94
CA PHE A 74 -11.60 15.43 1.68
C PHE A 74 -11.94 16.83 2.23
N GLN A 75 -12.91 16.93 3.14
CA GLN A 75 -13.50 18.21 3.58
C GLN A 75 -12.70 19.02 4.61
N LYS A 76 -11.52 18.57 5.07
CA LYS A 76 -10.56 19.45 5.77
C LYS A 76 -9.14 19.23 5.25
N GLY A 77 -8.79 19.98 4.19
CA GLY A 77 -7.42 20.03 3.67
C GLY A 77 -6.50 20.87 4.57
N GLN A 78 -5.19 20.63 4.52
CA GLN A 78 -4.17 21.42 5.24
C GLN A 78 -4.23 22.92 4.91
N MET A 79 -4.75 23.27 3.72
CA MET A 79 -5.05 24.66 3.38
C MET A 79 -6.16 25.26 4.24
N GLN A 80 -7.22 24.50 4.54
CA GLN A 80 -8.30 24.99 5.40
C GLN A 80 -7.82 25.10 6.85
N LEU A 81 -6.98 24.16 7.31
CA LEU A 81 -6.29 24.27 8.60
C LEU A 81 -5.39 25.51 8.64
N MET A 82 -4.62 25.79 7.59
CA MET A 82 -3.82 27.00 7.48
C MET A 82 -4.71 28.25 7.55
N LEU A 83 -5.83 28.30 6.81
CA LEU A 83 -6.76 29.42 6.86
C LEU A 83 -7.42 29.60 8.24
N GLU A 84 -7.78 28.50 8.92
CA GLU A 84 -8.33 28.50 10.30
C GLU A 84 -7.28 29.01 11.29
N LEU A 85 -6.04 28.51 11.25
CA LEU A 85 -4.93 28.95 12.12
C LEU A 85 -4.55 30.42 11.89
N LEU A 86 -4.66 30.89 10.65
CA LEU A 86 -4.41 32.28 10.28
C LEU A 86 -5.55 33.21 10.72
N GLU A 87 -6.79 32.72 10.81
CA GLU A 87 -7.94 33.51 11.31
C GLU A 87 -7.84 33.85 12.81
N GLU A 88 -7.12 33.07 13.60
CA GLU A 88 -6.90 33.34 15.04
C GLU A 88 -5.92 34.51 15.30
N ILE A 89 -5.22 34.98 14.26
CA ILE A 89 -4.25 36.07 14.35
C ILE A 89 -4.95 37.42 14.32
N ASP A 90 -4.54 38.35 15.18
CA ASP A 90 -5.08 39.71 15.20
C ASP A 90 -4.84 40.45 13.87
N VAL A 91 -5.82 41.24 13.44
CA VAL A 91 -5.85 41.88 12.11
C VAL A 91 -4.62 42.77 11.89
N ALA A 92 -4.11 43.40 12.94
CA ALA A 92 -2.91 44.24 12.89
C ALA A 92 -1.61 43.45 12.59
N GLU A 93 -1.58 42.14 12.87
CA GLU A 93 -0.39 41.31 12.66
C GLU A 93 -0.39 40.60 11.31
N ARG A 94 -1.55 40.52 10.64
CA ARG A 94 -1.72 39.79 9.36
C ARG A 94 -0.95 40.41 8.20
N GLU A 95 -0.77 41.74 8.21
CA GLU A 95 -0.01 42.46 7.18
C GLU A 95 1.47 42.03 7.12
N PHE A 96 1.99 41.45 8.20
CA PHE A 96 3.38 40.98 8.26
C PHE A 96 3.55 39.51 7.87
N ILE A 97 2.48 38.82 7.46
CA ILE A 97 2.51 37.41 7.11
C ILE A 97 2.47 37.24 5.58
N TYR A 98 3.47 36.53 5.06
CA TYR A 98 3.67 36.27 3.63
C TYR A 98 3.55 34.78 3.36
N ILE A 99 2.45 34.37 2.74
CA ILE A 99 2.19 32.98 2.39
C ILE A 99 2.84 32.69 1.03
N THR A 100 3.87 31.86 1.00
CA THR A 100 4.61 31.54 -0.23
C THR A 100 4.11 30.25 -0.85
N PHE A 101 3.75 30.31 -2.13
CA PHE A 101 3.40 29.18 -2.97
C PHE A 101 4.46 29.01 -4.06
N HIS A 102 4.97 27.80 -4.27
CA HIS A 102 5.85 27.54 -5.42
C HIS A 102 5.09 27.57 -6.75
N ASN A 103 3.93 26.92 -6.76
CA ASN A 103 2.95 26.96 -7.85
C ASN A 103 1.56 26.83 -7.23
N PHE A 104 0.59 27.61 -7.68
CA PHE A 104 -0.80 27.62 -7.20
C PHE A 104 -1.59 26.40 -7.74
N ASP A 105 -0.98 25.21 -7.70
CA ASP A 105 -1.44 23.98 -8.37
C ASP A 105 -2.68 23.31 -7.71
N ARG A 106 -3.15 23.84 -6.57
CA ARG A 106 -4.46 23.47 -6.01
C ARG A 106 -5.62 24.17 -6.69
N PHE A 107 -5.36 25.35 -7.25
CA PHE A 107 -6.33 26.20 -7.89
C PHE A 107 -6.27 26.13 -9.42
N SER A 108 -5.11 25.76 -9.97
CA SER A 108 -4.93 25.45 -11.41
C SER A 108 -5.85 24.33 -11.94
N ARG A 109 -6.36 23.47 -11.05
CA ARG A 109 -7.31 22.38 -11.37
C ARG A 109 -8.78 22.78 -11.25
N MET A 110 -9.05 24.01 -10.81
CA MET A 110 -10.37 24.60 -10.75
C MET A 110 -10.47 25.65 -11.87
N SER A 111 -11.68 26.11 -12.22
CA SER A 111 -11.78 27.21 -13.20
C SER A 111 -11.06 28.45 -12.65
N PRO A 112 -10.52 29.33 -13.51
CA PRO A 112 -9.89 30.60 -13.10
C PRO A 112 -10.76 31.42 -12.13
N ASP A 113 -12.08 31.30 -12.23
CA ASP A 113 -13.06 31.96 -11.35
C ASP A 113 -13.05 31.44 -9.91
N VAL A 114 -12.72 30.17 -9.69
CA VAL A 114 -12.64 29.60 -8.34
C VAL A 114 -11.29 29.93 -7.72
N ALA A 115 -10.21 29.87 -8.52
CA ALA A 115 -8.87 30.26 -8.09
C ALA A 115 -8.81 31.70 -7.57
N SER A 116 -9.37 32.63 -8.34
CA SER A 116 -9.46 34.05 -7.97
C SER A 116 -10.19 34.27 -6.66
N ARG A 117 -11.33 33.59 -6.42
CA ARG A 117 -12.09 33.72 -5.16
C ARG A 117 -11.28 33.38 -3.92
N TYR A 118 -10.49 32.30 -3.94
CA TYR A 118 -9.67 31.93 -2.79
C TYR A 118 -8.48 32.87 -2.60
N PHE A 119 -7.93 33.36 -3.71
CA PHE A 119 -6.88 34.36 -3.69
C PHE A 119 -7.38 35.68 -3.06
N GLU A 120 -8.54 36.17 -3.50
CA GLU A 120 -9.24 37.32 -2.94
C GLU A 120 -9.56 37.10 -1.45
N GLN A 121 -10.08 35.93 -1.07
CA GLN A 121 -10.37 35.61 0.34
C GLN A 121 -9.14 35.72 1.24
N ILE A 122 -7.96 35.30 0.77
CA ILE A 122 -6.72 35.38 1.55
C ILE A 122 -6.27 36.85 1.67
N LEU A 123 -6.30 37.60 0.57
CA LEU A 123 -5.95 39.03 0.57
C LEU A 123 -6.91 39.88 1.41
N ASP A 124 -8.22 39.59 1.34
CA ASP A 124 -9.27 40.29 2.09
C ASP A 124 -9.14 40.09 3.60
N LYS A 125 -8.61 38.93 4.01
CA LYS A 125 -8.29 38.65 5.41
C LYS A 125 -7.06 39.41 5.92
N GLY A 126 -6.29 40.05 5.04
CA GLY A 126 -5.14 40.88 5.37
C GLY A 126 -3.77 40.22 5.21
N PHE A 127 -3.70 39.04 4.58
CA PHE A 127 -2.44 38.34 4.32
C PHE A 127 -1.80 38.76 2.99
N ASN A 128 -0.49 38.62 2.88
CA ASN A 128 0.22 38.77 1.61
C ASN A 128 0.43 37.39 0.97
N ILE A 129 0.23 37.30 -0.35
CA ILE A 129 0.52 36.07 -1.11
C ILE A 129 1.81 36.29 -1.89
N VAL A 130 2.64 35.26 -1.96
CA VAL A 130 3.86 35.26 -2.75
C VAL A 130 3.90 34.04 -3.65
N THR A 131 4.29 34.22 -4.91
CA THR A 131 4.56 33.13 -5.84
C THR A 131 6.06 33.05 -6.13
N THR A 132 6.72 31.93 -5.81
CA THR A 132 8.19 31.82 -5.92
C THR A 132 8.69 31.54 -7.33
N ILE A 133 7.79 31.24 -8.27
CA ILE A 133 8.10 30.96 -9.68
C ILE A 133 8.47 32.25 -10.44
N ASP A 134 7.81 33.34 -10.10
CA ASP A 134 7.90 34.69 -10.68
C ASP A 134 8.36 35.73 -9.65
N ASN A 135 8.55 35.32 -8.37
CA ASN A 135 8.93 36.19 -7.24
C ASN A 135 7.97 37.37 -7.03
N GLU A 136 6.69 37.19 -7.36
CA GLU A 136 5.68 38.24 -7.26
C GLU A 136 5.01 38.26 -5.87
N VAL A 137 4.72 39.47 -5.39
CA VAL A 137 4.07 39.73 -4.09
C VAL A 137 2.73 40.42 -4.30
N TYR A 138 1.68 39.79 -3.79
CA TYR A 138 0.31 40.27 -3.91
C TYR A 138 -0.17 40.80 -2.56
N LYS A 139 -0.61 42.06 -2.56
CA LYS A 139 -1.14 42.78 -1.40
C LYS A 139 -2.55 43.27 -1.69
N ARG A 140 -3.37 43.47 -0.65
CA ARG A 140 -4.78 43.88 -0.79
C ARG A 140 -4.98 45.20 -1.57
N ASN A 141 -4.07 46.17 -1.41
CA ASN A 141 -4.21 47.52 -1.95
C ASN A 141 -3.30 47.81 -3.16
N SER A 142 -2.56 46.82 -3.67
CA SER A 142 -1.86 46.99 -4.94
C SER A 142 -2.83 46.63 -6.07
N GLY A 143 -2.89 47.43 -7.13
CA GLY A 143 -3.77 47.21 -8.29
C GLY A 143 -3.37 45.99 -9.14
N ASN A 144 -2.92 44.90 -8.51
CA ASN A 144 -2.23 43.76 -9.10
C ASN A 144 -3.18 42.67 -9.59
N LEU A 145 -4.46 42.98 -9.82
CA LEU A 145 -5.43 42.02 -10.37
C LEU A 145 -4.96 41.49 -11.74
N GLU A 146 -4.35 42.36 -12.56
CA GLU A 146 -3.79 41.98 -13.87
C GLU A 146 -2.63 40.98 -13.72
N GLN A 147 -1.66 41.24 -12.84
CA GLN A 147 -0.54 40.33 -12.57
C GLN A 147 -1.02 39.00 -11.99
N MET A 148 -2.03 39.04 -11.12
CA MET A 148 -2.66 37.85 -10.54
C MET A 148 -3.30 36.98 -11.63
N ILE A 149 -4.05 37.60 -12.55
CA ILE A 149 -4.65 36.91 -13.70
C ILE A 149 -3.56 36.33 -14.60
N ILE A 150 -2.47 37.07 -14.86
CA ILE A 150 -1.33 36.60 -15.67
C ILE A 150 -0.68 35.37 -15.05
N SER A 151 -0.40 35.36 -13.74
CA SER A 151 0.21 34.19 -13.09
C SER A 151 -0.75 32.99 -13.07
N ILE A 152 -2.06 33.19 -12.86
CA ILE A 152 -3.09 32.13 -13.00
C ILE A 152 -3.12 31.56 -14.43
N ILE A 153 -3.00 32.41 -15.45
CA ILE A 153 -2.94 31.99 -16.85
C ILE A 153 -1.67 31.18 -17.13
N HIS A 154 -0.50 31.63 -16.67
CA HIS A 154 0.75 30.88 -16.85
C HIS A 154 0.68 29.49 -16.18
N MET A 155 0.11 29.40 -14.98
CA MET A 155 -0.05 28.15 -14.24
C MET A 155 -1.07 27.20 -14.90
N SER A 156 -2.18 27.73 -15.43
CA SER A 156 -3.18 26.93 -16.17
C SER A 156 -2.68 26.46 -17.54
N THR A 157 -1.78 27.21 -18.19
CA THR A 157 -1.19 26.83 -19.48
C THR A 157 -0.39 25.52 -19.37
N ALA A 158 0.41 25.34 -18.32
CA ALA A 158 1.17 24.11 -18.09
C ALA A 158 0.27 22.87 -17.91
N TYR A 159 -0.89 23.05 -17.28
CA TYR A 159 -1.92 22.01 -17.14
C TYR A 159 -2.59 21.71 -18.47
N TYR A 160 -3.06 22.75 -19.18
CA TYR A 160 -3.71 22.60 -20.48
C TYR A 160 -2.77 21.92 -21.47
N GLU A 161 -1.50 22.32 -21.51
CA GLU A 161 -0.48 21.62 -22.31
C GLU A 161 -0.34 20.15 -21.94
N SER A 162 -0.39 19.80 -20.66
CA SER A 162 -0.27 18.42 -20.19
C SER A 162 -1.49 17.58 -20.56
N GLU A 163 -2.69 18.15 -20.41
CA GLU A 163 -3.94 17.53 -20.84
C GLU A 163 -3.95 17.33 -22.36
N VAL A 164 -3.63 18.38 -23.12
CA VAL A 164 -3.53 18.35 -24.58
C VAL A 164 -2.47 17.35 -25.04
N LYS A 165 -1.29 17.29 -24.41
CA LYS A 165 -0.29 16.23 -24.65
C LYS A 165 -0.88 14.84 -24.42
N SER A 166 -1.69 14.65 -23.38
CA SER A 166 -2.32 13.37 -23.09
C SER A 166 -3.35 12.97 -24.16
N ILE A 167 -4.14 13.93 -24.67
CA ILE A 167 -5.08 13.75 -25.78
C ILE A 167 -4.31 13.36 -27.05
N TYR A 168 -3.28 14.13 -27.42
CA TYR A 168 -2.46 13.82 -28.60
C TYR A 168 -1.75 12.47 -28.53
N ILE A 169 -1.28 12.05 -27.34
CA ILE A 169 -0.70 10.72 -27.15
C ILE A 169 -1.77 9.64 -27.32
N SER A 170 -2.99 9.86 -26.83
CA SER A 170 -4.11 8.93 -27.01
C SER A 170 -4.49 8.80 -28.48
N ASP A 171 -4.68 9.92 -29.16
CA ASP A 171 -5.05 9.99 -30.58
C ASP A 171 -3.97 9.39 -31.47
N SER A 172 -2.69 9.69 -31.20
CA SER A 172 -1.55 9.07 -31.89
C SER A 172 -1.57 7.55 -31.73
N ARG A 173 -1.82 7.05 -30.50
CA ARG A 173 -1.92 5.61 -30.26
C ARG A 173 -3.13 4.98 -30.95
N GLN A 174 -4.24 5.69 -31.05
CA GLN A 174 -5.43 5.24 -31.77
C GLN A 174 -5.16 5.15 -33.27
N ARG A 175 -4.68 6.25 -33.88
CA ARG A 175 -4.28 6.28 -35.29
C ARG A 175 -3.34 5.13 -35.64
N LYS A 176 -2.30 4.90 -34.84
CA LYS A 176 -1.38 3.79 -35.09
C LYS A 176 -2.07 2.43 -35.03
N ARG A 177 -3.04 2.20 -34.13
CA ARG A 177 -3.81 0.95 -34.10
C ARG A 177 -4.65 0.78 -35.37
N ASP A 178 -5.34 1.84 -35.80
CA ASP A 178 -6.17 1.83 -37.00
C ASP A 178 -5.34 1.55 -38.26
N VAL A 179 -4.11 2.08 -38.30
CA VAL A 179 -3.14 1.74 -39.36
C VAL A 179 -2.76 0.25 -39.32
N ILE A 180 -2.48 -0.32 -38.14
CA ILE A 180 -2.17 -1.75 -38.05
C ILE A 180 -3.37 -2.63 -38.44
N GLU A 181 -4.58 -2.26 -38.01
CA GLU A 181 -5.81 -2.93 -38.43
C GLU A 181 -5.93 -2.96 -39.95
N TYR A 182 -5.71 -1.82 -40.60
CA TYR A 182 -5.72 -1.71 -42.05
C TYR A 182 -4.63 -2.56 -42.72
N LEU A 183 -3.39 -2.52 -42.25
CA LEU A 183 -2.28 -3.26 -42.87
C LEU A 183 -2.44 -4.79 -42.80
N TYR A 184 -3.08 -5.31 -41.76
CA TYR A 184 -3.12 -6.75 -41.50
C TYR A 184 -4.47 -7.41 -41.83
N ASN A 185 -5.58 -6.70 -41.68
CA ASN A 185 -6.92 -7.29 -41.79
C ASN A 185 -7.70 -6.84 -43.04
N ASP A 186 -7.35 -5.70 -43.63
CA ASP A 186 -7.98 -5.22 -44.87
C ASP A 186 -7.63 -6.13 -46.05
N GLU A 187 -8.64 -6.50 -46.85
CA GLU A 187 -8.50 -7.44 -47.98
C GLU A 187 -7.44 -6.99 -49.00
N THR A 188 -7.25 -5.68 -49.15
CA THR A 188 -6.31 -5.12 -50.13
C THR A 188 -4.84 -5.26 -49.71
N GLN A 189 -4.56 -5.32 -48.40
CA GLN A 189 -3.21 -5.31 -47.83
C GLN A 189 -2.83 -6.60 -47.12
N LYS A 190 -3.80 -7.45 -46.80
CA LYS A 190 -3.60 -8.72 -46.08
C LYS A 190 -2.48 -9.56 -46.70
N GLY A 191 -1.48 -9.90 -45.88
CA GLY A 191 -0.36 -10.75 -46.26
C GLY A 191 0.86 -10.05 -46.89
N LYS A 192 0.74 -8.77 -47.29
CA LYS A 192 1.86 -7.96 -47.83
C LYS A 192 2.80 -7.47 -46.73
N HIS A 193 2.27 -7.21 -45.54
CA HIS A 193 3.01 -6.65 -44.42
C HIS A 193 3.26 -7.74 -43.37
N ARG A 194 4.50 -7.84 -42.85
CA ARG A 194 4.91 -8.84 -41.86
C ARG A 194 5.85 -8.23 -40.84
N HIS A 195 5.71 -8.64 -39.58
CA HIS A 195 6.66 -8.31 -38.49
C HIS A 195 6.88 -6.80 -38.26
N VAL A 196 5.87 -5.97 -38.55
CA VAL A 196 5.92 -4.52 -38.38
C VAL A 196 4.70 -4.06 -37.58
N GLY A 197 4.92 -3.24 -36.55
CA GLY A 197 3.80 -2.60 -35.87
C GLY A 197 4.17 -1.76 -34.66
N ILE A 198 3.26 -1.66 -33.70
CA ILE A 198 3.47 -0.92 -32.45
C ILE A 198 3.99 -1.82 -31.33
N LYS A 199 4.79 -1.26 -30.42
CA LYS A 199 5.22 -1.95 -29.19
C LYS A 199 4.08 -2.05 -28.18
N ALA A 200 3.17 -3.01 -28.38
CA ALA A 200 2.08 -3.31 -27.47
C ALA A 200 2.36 -4.65 -26.77
N CYS A 201 2.75 -4.61 -25.48
CA CYS A 201 3.07 -5.80 -24.68
C CYS A 201 3.94 -6.83 -25.44
N CYS A 202 5.02 -6.34 -26.06
CA CYS A 202 5.90 -7.15 -26.91
C CYS A 202 6.47 -8.36 -26.16
N PRO A 203 6.39 -9.58 -26.72
CA PRO A 203 7.03 -10.77 -26.18
C PRO A 203 8.51 -10.59 -25.89
N ARG A 204 9.02 -11.33 -24.90
CA ARG A 204 10.40 -11.13 -24.39
C ARG A 204 11.50 -11.68 -25.30
N TRP A 205 11.14 -12.58 -26.21
CA TRP A 205 12.02 -13.15 -27.22
C TRP A 205 12.08 -12.32 -28.51
N ILE A 206 11.55 -11.09 -28.49
CA ILE A 206 11.49 -10.20 -29.66
C ILE A 206 12.28 -8.93 -29.38
N LYS A 207 13.22 -8.61 -30.27
CA LYS A 207 13.95 -7.35 -30.36
C LYS A 207 13.15 -6.38 -31.24
N THR A 208 13.16 -5.10 -30.89
CA THR A 208 12.40 -4.06 -31.60
C THR A 208 13.33 -2.99 -32.13
N LYS A 209 13.21 -2.65 -33.41
CA LYS A 209 13.95 -1.53 -34.05
C LYS A 209 12.96 -0.49 -34.57
N ASP A 210 13.20 0.78 -34.29
CA ASP A 210 12.34 1.86 -34.76
C ASP A 210 12.54 2.10 -36.26
N ILE A 211 11.45 2.21 -37.02
CA ILE A 211 11.46 2.39 -38.47
C ILE A 211 10.37 3.38 -38.90
N ILE A 212 10.62 4.11 -39.99
CA ILE A 212 9.57 4.84 -40.71
C ILE A 212 9.04 3.89 -41.78
N TYR A 213 7.75 3.56 -41.71
CA TYR A 213 7.12 2.60 -42.60
C TYR A 213 6.24 3.32 -43.63
N GLU A 214 6.49 3.06 -44.91
CA GLU A 214 5.71 3.61 -46.01
C GLU A 214 4.65 2.59 -46.46
N TYR A 215 3.40 3.02 -46.58
CA TYR A 215 2.30 2.17 -47.02
C TYR A 215 1.31 2.95 -47.90
N VAL A 216 0.59 2.23 -48.75
CA VAL A 216 -0.47 2.81 -49.59
C VAL A 216 -1.75 2.83 -48.79
N GLY A 217 -2.31 4.02 -48.56
CA GLY A 217 -3.58 4.19 -47.85
C GLY A 217 -4.79 3.78 -48.69
N LYS A 218 -5.97 3.73 -48.06
CA LYS A 218 -7.26 3.48 -48.74
C LYS A 218 -7.51 4.43 -49.92
N ASP A 219 -7.00 5.65 -49.82
CA ASP A 219 -7.17 6.72 -50.82
C ASP A 219 -6.13 6.64 -51.97
N GLY A 220 -5.27 5.60 -51.99
CA GLY A 220 -4.20 5.44 -52.98
C GLY A 220 -2.95 6.29 -52.71
N SER A 221 -2.97 7.19 -51.74
CA SER A 221 -1.82 8.01 -51.34
C SER A 221 -0.77 7.21 -50.56
N VAL A 222 0.52 7.46 -50.81
CA VAL A 222 1.62 6.93 -50.00
C VAL A 222 1.70 7.68 -48.67
N LYS A 223 1.43 6.98 -47.55
CA LYS A 223 1.50 7.50 -46.19
C LYS A 223 2.73 6.94 -45.47
N LYS A 224 3.35 7.73 -44.60
CA LYS A 224 4.49 7.33 -43.78
C LYS A 224 4.11 7.34 -42.31
N GLU A 225 4.39 6.25 -41.60
CA GLU A 225 4.07 6.11 -40.18
C GLU A 225 5.27 5.59 -39.39
N ALA A 226 5.47 6.11 -38.18
CA ALA A 226 6.56 5.66 -37.30
C ALA A 226 6.14 4.37 -36.57
N LEU A 227 6.65 3.23 -37.05
CA LEU A 227 6.39 1.88 -36.53
C LEU A 227 7.68 1.22 -36.02
N LYS A 228 7.55 -0.01 -35.53
CA LYS A 228 8.67 -0.84 -35.10
C LYS A 228 8.74 -2.11 -35.94
N ARG A 229 9.97 -2.50 -36.30
CA ARG A 229 10.29 -3.82 -36.85
C ARG A 229 10.58 -4.79 -35.72
N PHE A 230 10.05 -6.00 -35.83
CA PHE A 230 10.23 -7.08 -34.86
C PHE A 230 11.24 -8.11 -35.38
N GLU A 231 12.25 -8.41 -34.56
CA GLU A 231 13.32 -9.38 -34.85
C GLU A 231 13.37 -10.41 -33.71
N ILE A 232 13.81 -11.64 -33.99
CA ILE A 232 13.86 -12.73 -33.00
C ILE A 232 15.14 -12.61 -32.16
N ASP A 233 15.01 -12.86 -30.85
CA ASP A 233 16.13 -13.13 -29.96
C ASP A 233 16.31 -14.66 -29.85
N GLU A 234 17.27 -15.20 -30.60
CA GLU A 234 17.41 -16.65 -30.82
C GLU A 234 17.58 -17.44 -29.52
N GLU A 235 18.42 -16.98 -28.60
CA GLU A 235 18.64 -17.65 -27.30
C GLU A 235 17.35 -17.81 -26.51
N ARG A 236 16.53 -16.74 -26.44
CA ARG A 236 15.26 -16.76 -25.72
C ARG A 236 14.19 -17.57 -26.45
N ALA A 237 14.19 -17.50 -27.78
CA ALA A 237 13.30 -18.30 -28.61
C ALA A 237 13.56 -19.79 -28.43
N GLN A 238 14.83 -20.21 -28.36
CA GLN A 238 15.23 -21.60 -28.09
C GLN A 238 14.72 -22.10 -26.74
N ILE A 239 14.84 -21.29 -25.67
CA ILE A 239 14.31 -21.64 -24.34
C ILE A 239 12.80 -21.86 -24.39
N ILE A 240 12.06 -21.00 -25.10
CA ILE A 240 10.60 -21.17 -25.22
C ILE A 240 10.29 -22.41 -26.04
N ASN A 241 11.01 -22.65 -27.13
CA ASN A 241 10.83 -23.84 -27.95
C ASN A 241 11.04 -25.12 -27.12
N TYR A 242 12.08 -25.13 -26.30
CA TYR A 242 12.38 -26.20 -25.34
C TYR A 242 11.25 -26.42 -24.31
N ILE A 243 10.64 -25.34 -23.79
CA ILE A 243 9.47 -25.44 -22.90
C ILE A 243 8.29 -26.16 -23.58
N PHE A 244 8.06 -25.88 -24.87
CA PHE A 244 7.02 -26.56 -25.64
C PHE A 244 7.36 -28.04 -25.88
N ASP A 245 8.63 -28.37 -26.15
CA ASP A 245 9.09 -29.76 -26.28
C ASP A 245 8.86 -30.56 -25.01
N LEU A 246 9.28 -30.02 -23.85
CA LEU A 246 9.03 -30.64 -22.55
C LEU A 246 7.52 -30.84 -22.29
N LYS A 247 6.68 -29.91 -22.77
CA LYS A 247 5.24 -30.02 -22.64
C LYS A 247 4.65 -31.13 -23.52
N ILE A 248 5.11 -31.25 -24.75
CA ILE A 248 4.68 -32.28 -25.72
C ILE A 248 5.11 -33.67 -25.24
N GLN A 249 6.26 -33.79 -24.57
CA GLN A 249 6.69 -35.01 -23.88
C GLN A 249 5.78 -35.43 -22.70
N GLY A 250 4.74 -34.65 -22.39
CA GLY A 250 3.76 -34.96 -21.35
C GLY A 250 4.10 -34.40 -19.98
N MET A 251 5.17 -33.59 -19.84
CA MET A 251 5.53 -33.04 -18.53
C MET A 251 4.47 -32.03 -18.03
N GLY A 252 4.16 -32.12 -16.73
CA GLY A 252 3.31 -31.14 -16.05
C GLY A 252 4.00 -29.79 -15.88
N ASN A 253 3.25 -28.68 -15.88
CA ASN A 253 3.84 -27.33 -15.83
C ASN A 253 4.76 -27.11 -14.61
N GLY A 254 4.42 -27.72 -13.47
CA GLY A 254 5.27 -27.68 -12.27
C GLY A 254 6.59 -28.44 -12.45
N LYS A 255 6.57 -29.58 -13.14
CA LYS A 255 7.80 -30.35 -13.45
C LYS A 255 8.66 -29.62 -14.46
N ILE A 256 8.06 -28.94 -15.44
CA ILE A 256 8.80 -28.08 -16.37
C ILE A 256 9.51 -26.95 -15.59
N CYS A 257 8.84 -26.29 -14.65
CA CYS A 257 9.50 -25.29 -13.79
C CYS A 257 10.68 -25.89 -13.02
N GLN A 258 10.52 -27.07 -12.43
CA GLN A 258 11.60 -27.77 -11.71
C GLN A 258 12.80 -28.02 -12.63
N VAL A 259 12.58 -28.57 -13.82
CA VAL A 259 13.67 -28.86 -14.79
C VAL A 259 14.42 -27.59 -15.17
N LEU A 260 13.70 -26.50 -15.49
CA LEU A 260 14.34 -25.22 -15.85
C LEU A 260 15.12 -24.61 -14.70
N ASN A 261 14.60 -24.71 -13.47
CA ASN A 261 15.26 -24.20 -12.27
C ASN A 261 16.48 -25.06 -11.89
N GLU A 262 16.38 -26.39 -11.99
CA GLU A 262 17.49 -27.34 -11.76
C GLU A 262 18.63 -27.12 -12.77
N GLN A 263 18.30 -26.79 -14.03
CA GLN A 263 19.27 -26.43 -15.07
C GLN A 263 19.80 -24.98 -14.95
N ASN A 264 19.34 -24.21 -13.95
CA ASN A 264 19.70 -22.81 -13.74
C ASN A 264 19.45 -21.91 -14.97
N ILE A 265 18.40 -22.19 -15.76
CA ILE A 265 18.04 -21.36 -16.93
C ILE A 265 17.49 -20.01 -16.44
N PRO A 266 18.11 -18.88 -16.82
CA PRO A 266 17.68 -17.57 -16.34
C PRO A 266 16.29 -17.20 -16.86
N VAL A 267 15.48 -16.61 -16.00
CA VAL A 267 14.17 -16.08 -16.40
C VAL A 267 14.31 -14.79 -17.20
N PHE A 268 13.34 -14.52 -18.07
CA PHE A 268 13.31 -13.28 -18.84
C PHE A 268 12.97 -12.08 -17.93
N HIS A 269 13.92 -11.15 -17.82
CA HIS A 269 13.81 -9.98 -16.95
C HIS A 269 12.67 -9.04 -17.36
N SER A 270 11.99 -8.46 -16.36
CA SER A 270 10.87 -7.53 -16.56
C SER A 270 11.16 -6.12 -16.03
N GLY A 271 11.89 -5.31 -16.80
CA GLY A 271 11.98 -3.85 -16.59
C GLY A 271 12.17 -3.39 -15.14
N ASN A 272 11.44 -2.35 -14.72
CA ASN A 272 11.54 -1.74 -13.38
C ASN A 272 10.83 -2.53 -12.27
N TYR A 273 10.34 -3.74 -12.53
CA TYR A 273 9.68 -4.57 -11.52
C TYR A 273 10.68 -5.52 -10.87
N THR A 274 10.38 -5.97 -9.63
CA THR A 274 11.20 -6.94 -8.90
C THR A 274 11.59 -8.11 -9.80
N LYS A 275 12.91 -8.30 -9.99
CA LYS A 275 13.47 -9.36 -10.84
C LYS A 275 12.96 -10.71 -10.31
N ALA A 276 12.13 -11.40 -11.09
CA ALA A 276 11.80 -12.79 -10.81
C ALA A 276 13.13 -13.56 -10.79
N LYS A 277 13.35 -14.39 -9.75
CA LYS A 277 14.59 -15.15 -9.62
C LYS A 277 14.49 -16.55 -10.26
N TYR A 278 13.27 -17.05 -10.48
CA TYR A 278 13.00 -18.43 -10.88
C TYR A 278 11.74 -18.55 -11.75
N TRP A 279 11.64 -19.67 -12.48
CA TRP A 279 10.47 -19.99 -13.30
C TRP A 279 9.29 -20.38 -12.40
N ASN A 280 8.12 -19.81 -12.70
CA ASN A 280 6.89 -20.06 -11.94
C ASN A 280 5.79 -20.66 -12.86
N LEU A 281 4.79 -21.29 -12.25
CA LEU A 281 3.73 -21.99 -12.99
C LEU A 281 2.91 -21.03 -13.87
N SER A 282 2.67 -19.82 -13.38
CA SER A 282 1.88 -18.81 -14.09
C SER A 282 2.57 -18.34 -15.36
N THR A 283 3.88 -18.13 -15.34
CA THR A 283 4.70 -17.72 -16.47
C THR A 283 4.68 -18.78 -17.56
N ILE A 284 4.94 -20.04 -17.21
CA ILE A 284 4.86 -21.15 -18.18
C ILE A 284 3.44 -21.28 -18.73
N SER A 285 2.42 -21.23 -17.88
CA SER A 285 1.03 -21.27 -18.33
C SER A 285 0.68 -20.09 -19.26
N ASN A 286 1.27 -18.91 -19.07
CA ASN A 286 1.04 -17.77 -19.93
C ASN A 286 1.70 -17.96 -21.29
N TYR A 287 2.94 -18.49 -21.35
CA TYR A 287 3.60 -18.79 -22.62
C TYR A 287 2.85 -19.84 -23.43
N LEU A 288 2.39 -20.92 -22.79
CA LEU A 288 1.62 -21.98 -23.47
C LEU A 288 0.26 -21.49 -24.01
N LYS A 289 -0.29 -20.38 -23.50
CA LYS A 289 -1.54 -19.77 -23.98
C LYS A 289 -1.32 -18.69 -25.03
N ASN A 290 -0.10 -18.20 -25.16
CA ASN A 290 0.18 -16.99 -25.92
C ASN A 290 0.39 -17.30 -27.40
N GLU A 291 -0.56 -16.91 -28.25
CA GLU A 291 -0.50 -17.12 -29.71
C GLU A 291 0.62 -16.29 -30.39
N ASN A 292 1.28 -15.38 -29.66
CA ASN A 292 2.43 -14.66 -30.20
C ASN A 292 3.61 -15.61 -30.56
N VAL A 293 3.66 -16.84 -30.02
CA VAL A 293 4.71 -17.82 -30.35
C VAL A 293 4.61 -18.33 -31.79
N ILE A 294 3.41 -18.33 -32.36
CA ILE A 294 3.13 -18.61 -33.78
C ILE A 294 3.02 -17.31 -34.61
N GLY A 295 3.38 -16.17 -34.01
CA GLY A 295 3.39 -14.88 -34.69
C GLY A 295 2.03 -14.16 -34.75
N HIS A 296 0.97 -14.72 -34.16
CA HIS A 296 -0.37 -14.12 -34.17
C HIS A 296 -0.59 -13.23 -32.93
N SER A 297 -1.25 -12.08 -33.10
CA SER A 297 -1.48 -11.15 -31.99
C SER A 297 -2.82 -10.45 -32.04
N TYR A 298 -3.18 -9.85 -30.90
CA TYR A 298 -4.29 -8.91 -30.77
C TYR A 298 -3.76 -7.63 -30.13
N LEU A 299 -4.16 -6.48 -30.65
CA LEU A 299 -3.95 -5.21 -29.97
C LEU A 299 -5.11 -4.93 -29.02
N TYR A 300 -4.82 -4.19 -27.97
CA TYR A 300 -5.77 -3.92 -26.89
C TYR A 300 -5.81 -2.43 -26.59
N HIS A 301 -6.98 -1.97 -26.14
CA HIS A 301 -7.16 -0.65 -25.58
C HIS A 301 -7.75 -0.73 -24.17
N LYS A 302 -7.66 0.36 -23.41
CA LYS A 302 -8.31 0.48 -22.11
C LYS A 302 -9.68 1.14 -22.29
N ALA A 303 -10.75 0.41 -22.00
CA ALA A 303 -12.10 0.96 -21.93
C ALA A 303 -12.48 1.23 -20.47
N LYS A 304 -13.30 2.25 -20.23
CA LYS A 304 -13.96 2.45 -18.93
C LYS A 304 -15.26 1.65 -18.95
N GLU A 305 -15.47 0.80 -17.96
CA GLU A 305 -16.70 0.05 -17.75
C GLU A 305 -17.24 0.35 -16.36
N GLU A 306 -18.55 0.50 -16.26
CA GLU A 306 -19.24 0.62 -14.99
C GLU A 306 -19.46 -0.77 -14.41
N VAL A 307 -18.92 -1.00 -13.22
CA VAL A 307 -19.06 -2.26 -12.49
C VAL A 307 -19.87 -1.99 -11.24
N PHE A 308 -21.04 -2.64 -11.15
CA PHE A 308 -21.87 -2.63 -9.96
C PHE A 308 -21.21 -3.49 -8.86
N ASN A 309 -20.99 -2.92 -7.69
CA ASN A 309 -20.50 -3.66 -6.53
C ASN A 309 -21.67 -4.07 -5.64
N GLU A 310 -22.02 -5.35 -5.66
CA GLU A 310 -23.14 -5.90 -4.87
C GLU A 310 -23.00 -5.66 -3.35
N LYS A 311 -21.77 -5.59 -2.83
CA LYS A 311 -21.53 -5.41 -1.38
C LYS A 311 -21.72 -3.98 -0.92
N THR A 312 -21.44 -3.01 -1.78
CA THR A 312 -21.49 -1.58 -1.44
C THR A 312 -22.63 -0.86 -2.15
N GLN A 313 -23.45 -1.58 -2.93
CA GLN A 313 -24.56 -1.07 -3.75
C GLN A 313 -24.22 0.19 -4.57
N THR A 314 -22.97 0.29 -5.02
CA THR A 314 -22.43 1.47 -5.69
C THR A 314 -21.84 1.09 -7.03
N PHE A 315 -22.01 1.98 -8.02
CA PHE A 315 -21.37 1.86 -9.33
C PHE A 315 -19.95 2.37 -9.24
N SER A 316 -18.99 1.56 -9.68
CA SER A 316 -17.58 1.93 -9.75
C SER A 316 -17.11 1.89 -11.20
N THR A 317 -16.44 2.95 -11.65
CA THR A 317 -15.84 2.96 -13.00
C THR A 317 -14.50 2.23 -12.96
N LYS A 318 -14.40 1.08 -13.63
CA LYS A 318 -13.16 0.30 -13.74
C LYS A 318 -12.59 0.39 -15.15
N ARG A 319 -11.28 0.57 -15.25
CA ARG A 319 -10.56 0.47 -16.54
C ARG A 319 -10.29 -1.00 -16.86
N VAL A 320 -10.91 -1.51 -17.91
CA VAL A 320 -10.76 -2.89 -18.37
C VAL A 320 -10.05 -2.93 -19.73
N ARG A 321 -9.22 -3.95 -19.92
CA ARG A 321 -8.49 -4.17 -21.17
C ARG A 321 -9.40 -4.93 -22.14
N LYS A 322 -9.75 -4.31 -23.27
CA LYS A 322 -10.54 -4.92 -24.35
C LYS A 322 -9.70 -5.10 -25.61
N ILE A 323 -10.06 -6.11 -26.40
CA ILE A 323 -9.48 -6.35 -27.73
C ILE A 323 -9.93 -5.21 -28.64
N ALA A 324 -8.99 -4.59 -29.34
CA ALA A 324 -9.21 -3.40 -30.18
C ALA A 324 -9.14 -3.71 -31.68
N THR A 325 -8.54 -4.84 -32.06
CA THR A 325 -8.27 -5.25 -33.44
C THR A 325 -8.74 -6.67 -33.65
N ASP A 326 -9.06 -7.02 -34.90
CA ASP A 326 -9.20 -8.43 -35.28
C ASP A 326 -7.83 -9.14 -35.19
N LYS A 327 -7.84 -10.47 -35.38
CA LYS A 327 -6.64 -11.30 -35.22
C LYS A 327 -5.57 -10.93 -36.24
N LEU A 328 -4.44 -10.42 -35.77
CA LEU A 328 -3.31 -10.01 -36.60
C LEU A 328 -2.39 -11.21 -36.87
N TYR A 329 -2.46 -11.75 -38.09
CA TYR A 329 -1.62 -12.87 -38.53
C TYR A 329 -0.19 -12.39 -38.90
N ASN A 330 0.84 -13.17 -38.55
CA ASN A 330 2.26 -12.85 -38.80
C ASN A 330 2.70 -11.45 -38.32
N TYR A 331 2.06 -10.95 -37.26
CA TYR A 331 2.39 -9.69 -36.62
C TYR A 331 3.75 -9.75 -35.92
N TYR A 332 4.06 -10.88 -35.27
CA TYR A 332 5.38 -11.18 -34.73
C TYR A 332 6.06 -12.28 -35.54
N PRO A 333 7.40 -12.33 -35.57
CA PRO A 333 8.12 -13.47 -36.13
C PRO A 333 7.77 -14.76 -35.35
N PRO A 334 7.32 -15.83 -36.03
CA PRO A 334 7.02 -17.09 -35.37
C PRO A 334 8.30 -17.77 -34.88
N ILE A 335 8.26 -18.37 -33.69
CA ILE A 335 9.37 -19.16 -33.14
C ILE A 335 9.15 -20.67 -33.28
N MET A 336 7.93 -21.08 -33.64
CA MET A 336 7.53 -22.47 -33.83
C MET A 336 6.35 -22.59 -34.81
N SER A 337 6.13 -23.80 -35.33
CA SER A 337 5.01 -24.11 -36.22
C SER A 337 3.67 -24.13 -35.48
N GLU A 338 2.59 -23.89 -36.23
CA GLU A 338 1.22 -23.98 -35.70
C GLU A 338 0.88 -25.40 -35.23
N GLU A 339 1.39 -26.43 -35.91
CA GLU A 339 1.26 -27.82 -35.52
C GLU A 339 1.83 -28.08 -34.12
N LYS A 340 3.07 -27.62 -33.87
CA LYS A 340 3.73 -27.80 -32.56
C LYS A 340 2.97 -27.07 -31.44
N PHE A 341 2.47 -25.87 -31.73
CA PHE A 341 1.65 -25.11 -30.78
C PHE A 341 0.34 -25.84 -30.44
N ASN A 342 -0.34 -26.38 -31.46
CA ASN A 342 -1.58 -27.13 -31.28
C ASN A 342 -1.37 -28.42 -30.47
N GLN A 343 -0.30 -29.17 -30.75
CA GLN A 343 0.09 -30.35 -29.95
C GLN A 343 0.31 -29.99 -28.46
N ALA A 344 1.01 -28.89 -28.18
CA ALA A 344 1.19 -28.44 -26.80
C ALA A 344 -0.14 -28.03 -26.14
N LYS A 345 -1.05 -27.39 -26.89
CA LYS A 345 -2.38 -27.00 -26.41
C LYS A 345 -3.25 -28.21 -26.11
N GLU A 346 -3.16 -29.26 -26.92
CA GLU A 346 -3.80 -30.55 -26.67
C GLU A 346 -3.24 -31.22 -25.41
N ALA A 347 -1.92 -31.24 -25.24
CA ALA A 347 -1.28 -31.74 -24.02
C ALA A 347 -1.72 -30.94 -22.76
N VAL A 348 -1.92 -29.62 -22.88
CA VAL A 348 -2.49 -28.79 -21.80
C VAL A 348 -3.93 -29.20 -21.48
N LYS A 349 -4.77 -29.42 -22.50
CA LYS A 349 -6.16 -29.86 -22.33
C LYS A 349 -6.24 -31.26 -21.73
N ALA A 350 -5.44 -32.20 -22.20
CA ALA A 350 -5.38 -33.56 -21.68
C ALA A 350 -4.98 -33.59 -20.19
N ASN A 351 -4.01 -32.75 -19.79
CA ASN A 351 -3.59 -32.65 -18.39
C ASN A 351 -4.52 -31.79 -17.53
N SER A 352 -5.54 -31.15 -18.12
CA SER A 352 -6.48 -30.32 -17.37
C SER A 352 -7.51 -31.20 -16.67
N VAL A 353 -7.41 -31.27 -15.34
CA VAL A 353 -8.48 -31.84 -14.53
C VAL A 353 -9.67 -30.89 -14.61
N LYS A 354 -10.85 -31.41 -15.01
CA LYS A 354 -12.13 -30.68 -14.92
C LYS A 354 -12.44 -30.46 -13.44
N VAL A 355 -11.93 -29.36 -12.90
CA VAL A 355 -12.31 -28.86 -11.58
C VAL A 355 -13.51 -27.95 -11.81
N ASP A 356 -14.63 -28.26 -11.17
CA ASP A 356 -15.79 -27.38 -11.15
C ASP A 356 -15.42 -26.09 -10.40
N ARG A 357 -15.14 -25.02 -11.16
CA ARG A 357 -14.75 -23.70 -10.62
C ARG A 357 -15.96 -22.84 -10.25
N SER A 358 -17.18 -23.33 -10.46
CA SER A 358 -18.42 -22.61 -10.11
C SER A 358 -18.58 -22.44 -8.59
N LYS A 359 -18.05 -23.38 -7.81
CA LYS A 359 -17.84 -23.19 -6.37
C LYS A 359 -16.58 -22.37 -6.20
N ALA A 360 -16.73 -21.11 -5.79
CA ALA A 360 -15.62 -20.35 -5.22
C ALA A 360 -14.92 -21.26 -4.23
N SER A 361 -13.63 -21.55 -4.43
CA SER A 361 -12.92 -22.44 -3.51
C SER A 361 -12.92 -21.76 -2.15
N GLU A 362 -13.87 -22.14 -1.29
CA GLU A 362 -13.89 -21.72 0.09
C GLU A 362 -12.53 -22.11 0.65
N LYS A 363 -11.70 -21.11 0.94
CA LYS A 363 -10.32 -21.37 1.35
C LYS A 363 -10.41 -22.10 2.67
N PRO A 364 -10.07 -23.39 2.73
CA PRO A 364 -10.54 -24.25 3.81
C PRO A 364 -9.64 -24.13 5.05
N HIS A 365 -8.84 -23.07 5.20
CA HIS A 365 -7.78 -22.98 6.20
C HIS A 365 -7.67 -21.57 6.82
N MET A 366 -7.34 -21.50 8.12
CA MET A 366 -7.39 -20.26 8.92
C MET A 366 -6.23 -19.28 8.68
N PHE A 367 -5.20 -19.69 7.95
CA PHE A 367 -3.95 -18.93 7.77
C PHE A 367 -3.77 -18.36 6.36
N SER A 368 -4.85 -18.22 5.60
CA SER A 368 -4.78 -17.73 4.23
C SER A 368 -4.15 -16.34 4.15
N ASN A 369 -3.13 -16.20 3.31
CA ASN A 369 -2.33 -14.98 3.09
C ASN A 369 -1.54 -14.45 4.31
N LEU A 370 -1.39 -15.24 5.38
CA LEU A 370 -0.64 -14.83 6.58
C LEU A 370 0.75 -15.46 6.65
N MET A 371 0.85 -16.76 6.36
CA MET A 371 2.09 -17.49 6.56
C MET A 371 3.09 -17.33 5.41
N ARG A 372 4.35 -17.10 5.80
CA ARG A 372 5.51 -17.17 4.92
C ARG A 372 6.41 -18.32 5.35
N CYS A 373 7.09 -18.94 4.39
CA CYS A 373 8.18 -19.87 4.66
C CYS A 373 9.45 -19.08 4.99
N SER A 374 10.41 -19.74 5.62
CA SER A 374 11.74 -19.20 5.91
C SER A 374 12.50 -18.64 4.70
N CYS A 375 12.20 -19.15 3.50
CA CYS A 375 12.75 -18.62 2.25
C CYS A 375 12.11 -17.29 1.78
N GLY A 376 11.10 -16.79 2.49
CA GLY A 376 10.36 -15.55 2.19
C GLY A 376 9.13 -15.72 1.30
N THR A 377 8.95 -16.90 0.68
CA THR A 377 7.79 -17.18 -0.19
C THR A 377 6.59 -17.72 0.58
N ARG A 378 5.40 -17.67 -0.02
CA ARG A 378 4.14 -18.11 0.59
C ARG A 378 4.08 -19.63 0.78
N LEU A 379 3.37 -20.07 1.82
CA LEU A 379 2.97 -21.46 2.02
C LEU A 379 1.62 -21.71 1.36
N HIS A 380 1.55 -22.73 0.51
CA HIS A 380 0.31 -23.17 -0.12
C HIS A 380 -0.33 -24.30 0.67
N TYR A 381 -1.62 -24.16 0.94
CA TYR A 381 -2.44 -25.25 1.44
C TYR A 381 -2.81 -26.21 0.31
N LYS A 382 -2.65 -27.50 0.56
CA LYS A 382 -3.08 -28.57 -0.34
C LYS A 382 -4.00 -29.54 0.39
N LEU A 383 -5.04 -29.94 -0.33
CA LEU A 383 -6.02 -30.92 0.10
C LEU A 383 -5.95 -32.11 -0.85
N THR A 384 -5.70 -33.29 -0.32
CA THR A 384 -5.78 -34.54 -1.10
C THR A 384 -6.78 -35.46 -0.44
N LYS A 385 -7.82 -35.89 -1.18
CA LYS A 385 -8.79 -36.86 -0.68
C LYS A 385 -8.11 -38.20 -0.47
N LYS A 386 -8.34 -38.85 0.68
CA LYS A 386 -7.93 -40.24 0.86
C LYS A 386 -8.89 -41.12 0.06
N ASN A 387 -8.35 -41.92 -0.86
CA ASN A 387 -9.15 -42.91 -1.59
C ASN A 387 -9.45 -44.07 -0.63
N ASN A 388 -10.43 -43.91 0.25
CA ASN A 388 -10.92 -44.97 1.13
C ASN A 388 -12.41 -45.18 0.91
N VAL A 389 -12.80 -46.39 0.51
CA VAL A 389 -14.14 -46.73 -0.03
C VAL A 389 -15.20 -46.90 1.08
N LYS A 390 -14.86 -46.79 2.39
CA LYS A 390 -15.76 -47.23 3.48
C LYS A 390 -15.98 -46.32 4.70
N LYS A 391 -15.43 -45.10 4.80
CA LYS A 391 -15.77 -44.17 5.90
C LYS A 391 -15.70 -42.71 5.45
N VAL A 392 -16.36 -41.84 6.25
CA VAL A 392 -16.38 -40.36 6.24
C VAL A 392 -15.22 -39.77 5.45
N ASP A 393 -15.51 -38.86 4.51
CA ASP A 393 -14.51 -38.17 3.68
C ASP A 393 -13.33 -37.64 4.54
N ASP A 394 -12.24 -38.40 4.58
CA ASP A 394 -11.01 -38.00 5.25
C ASP A 394 -10.03 -37.45 4.22
N TYR A 395 -9.45 -36.29 4.55
CA TYR A 395 -8.54 -35.56 3.68
C TYR A 395 -7.16 -35.48 4.33
N PHE A 396 -6.12 -35.66 3.50
CA PHE A 396 -4.77 -35.23 3.84
C PHE A 396 -4.65 -33.72 3.58
N GLU A 397 -4.55 -32.97 4.67
CA GLU A 397 -4.36 -31.51 4.68
C GLU A 397 -2.88 -31.22 4.99
N TYR A 398 -2.17 -30.54 4.09
CA TYR A 398 -0.78 -30.16 4.32
C TYR A 398 -0.44 -28.78 3.73
N LEU A 399 0.58 -28.14 4.31
CA LEU A 399 1.18 -26.91 3.80
C LEU A 399 2.49 -27.24 3.10
N LYS A 400 2.74 -26.62 1.95
CA LYS A 400 4.01 -26.73 1.23
C LYS A 400 4.48 -25.37 0.75
N CYS A 401 5.77 -25.09 0.89
CA CYS A 401 6.39 -23.89 0.33
C CYS A 401 6.38 -23.93 -1.21
N GLU A 402 6.06 -22.81 -1.85
CA GLU A 402 6.08 -22.68 -3.31
C GLU A 402 7.47 -23.00 -3.90
N ARG A 403 8.55 -22.47 -3.32
CA ARG A 403 9.93 -22.70 -3.80
C ARG A 403 10.37 -24.15 -3.60
N SER A 404 10.08 -24.75 -2.45
CA SER A 404 10.32 -26.20 -2.21
C SER A 404 9.51 -27.07 -3.18
N ALA A 405 8.26 -26.70 -3.46
CA ALA A 405 7.46 -27.41 -4.46
C ALA A 405 8.07 -27.38 -5.87
N LEU A 406 8.88 -26.37 -6.17
CA LEU A 406 9.55 -26.15 -7.45
C LEU A 406 11.04 -26.50 -7.42
N ASN A 407 11.53 -27.17 -6.36
CA ASN A 407 12.95 -27.49 -6.15
C ASN A 407 13.89 -26.27 -6.29
N ASP A 408 13.41 -25.09 -5.95
CA ASP A 408 14.13 -23.83 -6.12
C ASP A 408 14.87 -23.43 -4.84
N GLY A 409 15.84 -24.26 -4.42
CA GLY A 409 16.78 -23.97 -3.33
C GLY A 409 16.19 -23.87 -1.92
N CYS A 410 14.91 -24.23 -1.72
CA CYS A 410 14.27 -24.28 -0.40
C CYS A 410 14.19 -25.72 0.09
N THR A 411 14.75 -25.99 1.27
CA THR A 411 14.78 -27.31 1.95
C THR A 411 13.54 -27.58 2.80
N GLY A 412 12.45 -26.82 2.58
CA GLY A 412 11.24 -26.91 3.39
C GLY A 412 10.47 -28.22 3.14
N GLU A 413 10.15 -28.94 4.22
CA GLU A 413 9.32 -30.15 4.22
C GLU A 413 7.81 -29.83 4.13
N ASN A 414 7.00 -30.86 3.85
CA ASN A 414 5.55 -30.74 3.93
C ASN A 414 5.12 -30.71 5.40
N ILE A 415 4.30 -29.72 5.76
CA ILE A 415 3.80 -29.55 7.13
C ILE A 415 2.40 -30.15 7.21
N ASN A 416 2.16 -31.08 8.14
CA ASN A 416 0.82 -31.57 8.41
C ASN A 416 -0.06 -30.46 8.98
N TYR A 417 -1.11 -30.08 8.25
CA TYR A 417 -1.93 -28.93 8.63
C TYR A 417 -2.76 -29.19 9.90
N LYS A 418 -3.26 -30.42 10.10
CA LYS A 418 -4.10 -30.75 11.28
C LYS A 418 -3.30 -30.60 12.57
N SER A 419 -2.07 -31.12 12.59
CA SER A 419 -1.15 -30.97 13.73
C SER A 419 -0.76 -29.51 13.95
N PHE A 420 -0.46 -28.79 12.87
CA PHE A 420 -0.10 -27.37 12.93
C PHE A 420 -1.25 -26.49 13.48
N GLU A 421 -2.48 -26.71 13.02
CA GLU A 421 -3.69 -26.02 13.47
C GLU A 421 -3.94 -26.27 14.97
N ALA A 422 -3.81 -27.51 15.43
CA ALA A 422 -3.99 -27.86 16.84
C ALA A 422 -2.97 -27.15 17.74
N GLN A 423 -1.69 -27.15 17.34
CA GLN A 423 -0.64 -26.50 18.12
C GLN A 423 -0.77 -24.98 18.14
N PHE A 424 -1.21 -24.37 17.04
CA PHE A 424 -1.51 -22.94 17.04
C PHE A 424 -2.67 -22.57 17.97
N ILE A 425 -3.73 -23.39 18.01
CA ILE A 425 -4.85 -23.18 18.95
C ILE A 425 -4.39 -23.31 20.40
N ASN A 426 -3.48 -24.25 20.69
CA ASN A 426 -2.87 -24.40 22.01
C ASN A 426 -2.02 -23.17 22.35
N PHE A 427 -1.18 -22.71 21.44
CA PHE A 427 -0.35 -21.52 21.60
C PHE A 427 -1.19 -20.27 21.89
N ILE A 428 -2.25 -20.00 21.12
CA ILE A 428 -3.16 -18.88 21.35
C ILE A 428 -3.86 -18.96 22.72
N ARG A 429 -4.07 -20.16 23.28
CA ARG A 429 -4.72 -20.29 24.60
C ARG A 429 -3.96 -19.55 25.71
N TYR A 430 -2.64 -19.44 25.58
CA TYR A 430 -1.77 -18.79 26.54
C TYR A 430 -1.56 -17.30 26.28
N ILE A 431 -2.18 -16.76 25.22
CA ILE A 431 -2.07 -15.36 24.83
C ILE A 431 -3.43 -14.70 25.07
N ASP A 432 -3.48 -13.68 25.92
CA ASP A 432 -4.67 -12.86 26.01
C ASP A 432 -4.78 -11.99 24.75
N VAL A 433 -5.63 -12.43 23.83
CA VAL A 433 -5.84 -11.75 22.55
C VAL A 433 -6.52 -10.38 22.74
N ASN A 434 -7.06 -10.09 23.93
CA ASN A 434 -7.68 -8.81 24.23
C ASN A 434 -6.63 -7.72 24.48
N GLU A 435 -5.58 -8.00 25.27
CA GLU A 435 -4.49 -7.04 25.53
C GLU A 435 -3.71 -6.64 24.26
N ILE A 436 -3.70 -7.50 23.23
CA ILE A 436 -3.02 -7.22 21.95
C ILE A 436 -3.71 -6.10 21.16
N LEU A 437 -5.02 -5.86 21.37
CA LEU A 437 -5.76 -4.82 20.66
C LEU A 437 -5.48 -3.42 21.22
N ASP A 438 -5.17 -3.31 22.51
CA ASP A 438 -4.96 -2.02 23.16
C ASP A 438 -3.69 -1.33 22.60
N HIS A 439 -2.65 -2.09 22.21
CA HIS A 439 -1.46 -1.52 21.57
C HIS A 439 -1.65 -1.11 20.10
N ALA A 440 -2.67 -1.62 19.39
CA ALA A 440 -2.85 -1.39 17.95
C ALA A 440 -3.51 -0.03 17.64
N ASN A 441 -4.32 0.47 18.57
CA ASN A 441 -5.16 1.66 18.37
C ASN A 441 -4.64 2.88 19.14
N GLY A 442 -3.33 3.11 19.24
CA GLY A 442 -2.81 4.34 19.87
C GLY A 442 -3.33 4.58 21.31
N VAL A 443 -3.79 3.53 21.99
CA VAL A 443 -4.46 3.62 23.30
C VAL A 443 -3.47 4.00 24.38
N GLU A 444 -2.16 3.87 24.16
CA GLU A 444 -1.15 4.41 25.09
C GLU A 444 -1.30 5.94 25.28
N GLY A 445 -1.66 6.68 24.22
CA GLY A 445 -1.95 8.11 24.35
C GLY A 445 -3.32 8.39 24.98
N GLU A 446 -4.33 7.56 24.71
CA GLU A 446 -5.68 7.73 25.27
C GLU A 446 -5.77 7.29 26.74
N THR A 447 -4.99 6.28 27.17
CA THR A 447 -4.87 5.85 28.58
C THR A 447 -4.04 6.83 29.39
N GLN A 448 -2.97 7.39 28.83
CA GLN A 448 -2.26 8.52 29.45
C GLN A 448 -3.18 9.74 29.61
N GLY A 449 -3.94 10.10 28.58
CA GLY A 449 -4.92 11.19 28.67
C GLY A 449 -6.02 10.93 29.71
N LEU A 450 -6.45 9.67 29.88
CA LEU A 450 -7.41 9.32 30.93
C LEU A 450 -6.81 9.47 32.33
N THR A 451 -5.56 9.03 32.54
CA THR A 451 -4.88 9.20 33.83
C THR A 451 -4.62 10.67 34.17
N GLU A 452 -4.25 11.51 33.18
CA GLU A 452 -4.06 12.95 33.38
C GLU A 452 -5.37 13.67 33.75
N LEU A 453 -6.49 13.28 33.13
CA LEU A 453 -7.81 13.81 33.46
C LEU A 453 -8.27 13.39 34.86
N GLU A 454 -7.95 12.16 35.30
CA GLU A 454 -8.24 11.68 36.65
C GLU A 454 -7.43 12.43 37.73
N GLU A 455 -6.16 12.71 37.47
CA GLU A 455 -5.32 13.53 38.35
C GLU A 455 -5.85 14.98 38.45
N ARG A 456 -6.31 15.54 37.33
CA ARG A 456 -6.89 16.90 37.28
C ARG A 456 -8.23 16.98 38.01
N GLU A 457 -9.08 15.97 37.86
CA GLU A 457 -10.35 15.82 38.61
C GLU A 457 -10.10 15.74 40.13
N ALA A 458 -9.10 14.96 40.55
CA ALA A 458 -8.72 14.84 41.95
C ALA A 458 -8.22 16.18 42.53
N ALA A 459 -7.42 16.94 41.77
CA ALA A 459 -6.92 18.25 42.18
C ALA A 459 -8.05 19.29 42.35
N ILE A 460 -9.00 19.33 41.40
CA ILE A 460 -10.14 20.25 41.45
C ILE A 460 -11.06 19.91 42.64
N ASN A 461 -11.31 18.62 42.90
CA ASN A 461 -12.08 18.19 44.07
C ASN A 461 -11.42 18.59 45.40
N LEU A 462 -10.09 18.53 45.47
CA LEU A 462 -9.32 19.03 46.61
C LEU A 462 -9.47 20.55 46.79
N LYS A 463 -9.50 21.31 45.69
CA LYS A 463 -9.73 22.76 45.70
C LYS A 463 -11.16 23.10 46.15
N ILE A 464 -12.17 22.39 45.66
CA ILE A 464 -13.58 22.57 46.05
C ILE A 464 -13.76 22.27 47.54
N THR A 465 -13.18 21.18 48.04
CA THR A 465 -13.28 20.84 49.47
C THR A 465 -12.57 21.86 50.35
N GLY A 466 -11.45 22.43 49.90
CA GLY A 466 -10.78 23.55 50.56
C GLY A 466 -11.65 24.81 50.62
N LEU A 467 -12.15 25.27 49.47
CA LEU A 467 -13.01 26.45 49.36
C LEU A 467 -14.31 26.30 50.15
N THR A 468 -14.91 25.10 50.18
CA THR A 468 -16.12 24.82 50.96
C THR A 468 -15.88 24.98 52.46
N LYS A 469 -14.73 24.52 52.97
CA LYS A 469 -14.35 24.71 54.38
C LYS A 469 -14.12 26.18 54.71
N THR A 470 -13.46 26.92 53.82
CA THR A 470 -13.23 28.37 53.99
C THR A 470 -14.55 29.14 54.00
N TYR A 471 -15.46 28.81 53.08
CA TYR A 471 -16.79 29.40 53.01
C TYR A 471 -17.62 29.14 54.28
N GLN A 472 -17.63 27.89 54.77
CA GLN A 472 -18.28 27.55 56.05
C GLN A 472 -17.66 28.29 57.24
N GLY A 473 -16.32 28.47 57.24
CA GLY A 473 -15.62 29.26 58.26
C GLY A 473 -16.02 30.73 58.26
N LEU A 474 -16.17 31.35 57.09
CA LEU A 474 -16.57 32.75 56.93
C LEU A 474 -18.03 33.00 57.34
N ILE A 475 -18.94 32.08 56.97
CA ILE A 475 -20.34 32.13 57.42
C ILE A 475 -20.42 32.07 58.94
N ASN A 476 -19.69 31.15 59.56
CA ASN A 476 -19.70 31.00 61.03
C ASN A 476 -19.11 32.22 61.75
N ALA A 477 -18.24 32.99 61.08
CA ALA A 477 -17.64 34.21 61.59
C ALA A 477 -18.48 35.48 61.29
N GLY A 478 -19.58 35.38 60.54
CA GLY A 478 -20.45 36.51 60.19
C GLY A 478 -19.84 37.49 59.19
N VAL A 479 -18.88 37.05 58.37
CA VAL A 479 -18.18 37.86 57.37
C VAL A 479 -18.76 37.57 55.98
N ASP A 480 -18.81 38.58 55.11
CA ASP A 480 -19.26 38.41 53.72
C ASP A 480 -18.32 37.45 52.95
N GLY A 481 -18.92 36.39 52.40
CA GLY A 481 -18.24 35.29 51.72
C GLY A 481 -18.52 35.23 50.22
N SER A 482 -19.09 36.30 49.65
CA SER A 482 -19.46 36.39 48.23
C SER A 482 -18.32 36.03 47.28
N ASP A 483 -17.09 36.46 47.56
CA ASP A 483 -15.93 36.22 46.69
C ASP A 483 -15.52 34.74 46.65
N VAL A 484 -15.62 34.05 47.80
CA VAL A 484 -15.35 32.60 47.89
C VAL A 484 -16.41 31.80 47.14
N LEU A 485 -17.65 32.30 47.12
CA LEU A 485 -18.76 31.69 46.40
C LEU A 485 -18.54 31.72 44.88
N VAL A 486 -18.03 32.84 44.35
CA VAL A 486 -17.67 32.98 42.93
C VAL A 486 -16.52 32.04 42.53
N GLU A 487 -15.50 31.89 43.37
CA GLU A 487 -14.42 30.93 43.09
C GLU A 487 -14.89 29.47 43.15
N LEU A 488 -15.85 29.17 44.02
CA LEU A 488 -16.44 27.84 44.16
C LEU A 488 -17.31 27.49 42.94
N GLU A 489 -18.06 28.45 42.39
CA GLU A 489 -18.78 28.28 41.13
C GLU A 489 -17.84 28.07 39.94
N LYS A 490 -16.74 28.83 39.86
CA LYS A 490 -15.71 28.62 38.83
C LYS A 490 -15.08 27.21 38.91
N ALA A 491 -14.70 26.77 40.11
CA ALA A 491 -14.11 25.44 40.30
C ALA A 491 -15.10 24.30 39.98
N LYS A 492 -16.40 24.50 40.24
CA LYS A 492 -17.45 23.55 39.82
C LYS A 492 -17.65 23.54 38.29
N GLY A 493 -17.51 24.68 37.63
CA GLY A 493 -17.52 24.76 36.17
C GLY A 493 -16.35 24.00 35.54
N GLU A 494 -15.13 24.18 36.07
CA GLU A 494 -13.93 23.43 35.66
C GLU A 494 -14.11 21.91 35.85
N LEU A 495 -14.78 21.47 36.92
CA LEU A 495 -15.07 20.06 37.17
C LEU A 495 -16.02 19.47 36.11
N GLN A 496 -17.08 20.20 35.74
CA GLN A 496 -18.03 19.75 34.72
C GLN A 496 -17.39 19.61 33.33
N GLU A 497 -16.46 20.49 32.99
CA GLU A 497 -15.71 20.44 31.73
C GLU A 497 -14.82 19.18 31.67
N VAL A 498 -14.09 18.89 32.74
CA VAL A 498 -13.24 17.69 32.85
C VAL A 498 -14.06 16.40 32.83
N GLU A 499 -15.20 16.35 33.52
CA GLU A 499 -16.12 15.19 33.47
C GLU A 499 -16.67 14.95 32.06
N PHE A 500 -16.98 16.02 31.33
CA PHE A 500 -17.44 15.93 29.95
C PHE A 500 -16.35 15.37 29.02
N GLU A 501 -15.11 15.85 29.12
CA GLU A 501 -13.97 15.34 28.36
C GLU A 501 -13.70 13.85 28.65
N LYS A 502 -13.73 13.46 29.92
CA LYS A 502 -13.60 12.06 30.35
C LYS A 502 -14.68 11.17 29.74
N SER A 503 -15.94 11.61 29.75
CA SER A 503 -17.06 10.86 29.18
C SER A 503 -16.96 10.66 27.66
N LYS A 504 -16.41 11.66 26.95
CA LYS A 504 -16.19 11.65 25.50
C LYS A 504 -15.11 10.64 25.12
N LEU A 505 -14.00 10.62 25.87
CA LEU A 505 -12.91 9.64 25.74
C LEU A 505 -13.39 8.21 26.05
N LEU A 506 -14.19 8.03 27.09
CA LEU A 506 -14.74 6.72 27.44
C LEU A 506 -15.69 6.16 26.36
N ASN A 507 -16.44 7.05 25.69
CA ASN A 507 -17.33 6.67 24.59
C ASN A 507 -16.58 6.36 23.29
N SER A 508 -15.48 7.08 22.99
CA SER A 508 -14.62 6.71 21.85
C SER A 508 -14.00 5.33 22.05
N MET A 509 -13.53 5.02 23.26
CA MET A 509 -13.02 3.69 23.61
C MET A 509 -14.09 2.59 23.43
N LYS A 510 -15.29 2.77 24.01
CA LYS A 510 -16.39 1.78 23.93
C LYS A 510 -16.87 1.49 22.51
N SER A 511 -16.85 2.50 21.62
CA SER A 511 -17.26 2.34 20.22
C SER A 511 -16.30 1.47 19.40
N GLN A 512 -15.03 1.37 19.81
CA GLN A 512 -14.02 0.53 19.14
C GLN A 512 -13.97 -0.90 19.67
N THR A 513 -14.30 -1.13 20.95
CA THR A 513 -14.18 -2.46 21.59
C THR A 513 -15.34 -3.41 21.27
N SER A 514 -16.52 -2.89 20.96
CA SER A 514 -17.79 -3.64 20.98
C SER A 514 -18.04 -4.60 19.80
N SER A 515 -17.19 -4.65 18.77
CA SER A 515 -17.36 -5.61 17.66
C SER A 515 -16.50 -6.88 17.71
N SER A 516 -15.54 -6.99 18.64
CA SER A 516 -14.39 -7.90 18.46
C SER A 516 -14.23 -9.00 19.53
N SER A 517 -14.76 -8.83 20.74
CA SER A 517 -14.40 -9.66 21.91
C SER A 517 -15.24 -10.94 22.08
N GLU A 518 -16.51 -10.97 21.66
CA GLU A 518 -17.41 -12.12 21.94
C GLU A 518 -17.24 -13.32 20.99
N SER A 519 -16.54 -13.17 19.86
CA SER A 519 -16.53 -14.20 18.81
C SER A 519 -15.55 -15.37 19.04
N ILE A 520 -14.41 -15.19 19.72
CA ILE A 520 -13.34 -16.22 19.71
C ILE A 520 -13.66 -17.40 20.65
N LYS A 521 -14.21 -17.12 21.84
CA LYS A 521 -14.55 -18.17 22.82
C LYS A 521 -15.72 -19.03 22.34
N GLN A 522 -16.74 -18.44 21.71
CA GLN A 522 -17.90 -19.15 21.19
C GLN A 522 -17.57 -20.00 19.94
N LYS A 523 -16.64 -19.55 19.08
CA LYS A 523 -16.28 -20.26 17.83
C LYS A 523 -15.32 -21.45 18.02
N LYS A 524 -14.87 -21.74 19.25
CA LYS A 524 -13.90 -22.82 19.55
C LYS A 524 -14.51 -24.22 19.48
N SER A 525 -15.79 -24.36 19.80
CA SER A 525 -16.54 -25.62 19.63
C SER A 525 -16.72 -25.95 18.14
N ALA A 526 -16.98 -24.94 17.31
CA ALA A 526 -17.14 -25.08 15.86
C ALA A 526 -15.86 -25.54 15.13
N LEU A 527 -14.67 -25.11 15.59
CA LEU A 527 -13.38 -25.59 15.04
C LEU A 527 -13.13 -27.10 15.29
N LYS A 528 -13.78 -27.68 16.32
CA LYS A 528 -13.71 -29.11 16.64
C LYS A 528 -14.87 -29.92 16.02
N SER A 529 -15.76 -29.29 15.25
CA SER A 529 -16.89 -29.98 14.60
C SER A 529 -16.41 -31.07 13.66
N LYS A 530 -17.16 -32.18 13.60
CA LYS A 530 -16.95 -33.27 12.62
C LYS A 530 -17.47 -32.88 11.23
N VAL A 531 -18.29 -31.83 11.13
CA VAL A 531 -18.87 -31.34 9.87
C VAL A 531 -17.88 -30.39 9.19
N PHE A 532 -17.47 -30.72 7.97
CA PHE A 532 -16.46 -29.95 7.23
C PHE A 532 -16.89 -28.51 6.93
N ALA A 533 -18.16 -28.30 6.56
CA ALA A 533 -18.68 -26.97 6.21
C ALA A 533 -18.63 -25.99 7.41
N GLU A 534 -19.10 -26.42 8.59
CA GLU A 534 -19.03 -25.64 9.83
C GLU A 534 -17.57 -25.31 10.21
N LYS A 535 -16.66 -26.27 9.99
CA LYS A 535 -15.23 -26.05 10.23
C LYS A 535 -14.63 -25.00 9.29
N VAL A 536 -15.04 -24.99 8.02
CA VAL A 536 -14.58 -24.00 7.02
C VAL A 536 -15.07 -22.59 7.37
N GLU A 537 -16.33 -22.45 7.77
CA GLU A 537 -16.89 -21.17 8.19
C GLU A 537 -16.19 -20.62 9.44
N ALA A 538 -15.98 -21.48 10.45
CA ALA A 538 -15.22 -21.11 11.65
C ALA A 538 -13.78 -20.70 11.33
N ARG A 539 -13.09 -21.45 10.44
CA ARG A 539 -11.73 -21.11 9.97
C ARG A 539 -11.70 -19.76 9.25
N LYS A 540 -12.73 -19.40 8.49
CA LYS A 540 -12.83 -18.10 7.80
C LYS A 540 -12.96 -16.93 8.78
N ALA A 541 -13.86 -17.05 9.76
CA ALA A 541 -14.03 -16.03 10.79
C ALA A 541 -12.73 -15.80 11.59
N VAL A 542 -12.03 -16.90 11.92
CA VAL A 542 -10.72 -16.81 12.59
C VAL A 542 -9.68 -16.16 11.68
N ASN A 543 -9.65 -16.47 10.38
CA ASN A 543 -8.71 -15.86 9.44
C ASN A 543 -8.86 -14.33 9.35
N GLU A 544 -10.09 -13.82 9.36
CA GLU A 544 -10.35 -12.37 9.33
C GLU A 544 -9.82 -11.69 10.59
N LEU A 545 -10.03 -12.29 11.77
CA LEU A 545 -9.47 -11.81 13.03
C LEU A 545 -7.93 -11.87 13.05
N LEU A 546 -7.35 -12.98 12.59
CA LEU A 546 -5.89 -13.13 12.56
C LEU A 546 -5.24 -12.11 11.60
N LYS A 547 -5.90 -11.74 10.51
CA LYS A 547 -5.40 -10.70 9.59
C LYS A 547 -5.37 -9.31 10.20
N GLN A 548 -6.28 -9.03 11.13
CA GLN A 548 -6.27 -7.76 11.87
C GLN A 548 -5.16 -7.74 12.92
N LYS A 549 -4.83 -8.90 13.53
CA LYS A 549 -3.96 -8.98 14.71
C LYS A 549 -2.51 -9.40 14.42
N ILE A 550 -2.24 -10.11 13.33
CA ILE A 550 -0.90 -10.59 12.99
C ILE A 550 -0.23 -9.64 12.00
N ARG A 551 0.90 -9.07 12.39
CA ARG A 551 1.75 -8.25 11.53
C ARG A 551 2.71 -9.13 10.70
N TRP A 552 3.30 -10.14 11.33
CA TRP A 552 4.22 -11.08 10.67
C TRP A 552 4.02 -12.52 11.16
N MET A 553 4.03 -13.49 10.25
CA MET A 553 4.02 -14.90 10.59
C MET A 553 4.90 -15.70 9.64
N GLU A 554 5.90 -16.36 10.21
CA GLU A 554 6.90 -17.14 9.50
C GLU A 554 6.96 -18.56 10.05
N VAL A 555 7.06 -19.52 9.14
CA VAL A 555 7.10 -20.94 9.46
C VAL A 555 8.39 -21.54 8.92
N TYR A 556 9.18 -22.09 9.83
CA TYR A 556 10.41 -22.80 9.55
C TYR A 556 10.11 -24.30 9.61
N ALA A 557 10.34 -25.03 8.53
CA ALA A 557 9.95 -26.42 8.39
C ALA A 557 11.04 -27.22 7.67
N THR A 558 12.16 -27.47 8.32
CA THR A 558 13.25 -28.28 7.76
C THR A 558 13.30 -29.65 8.44
N ALA A 559 14.13 -30.57 7.94
CA ALA A 559 14.35 -31.86 8.58
C ALA A 559 14.89 -31.73 10.02
N TYR A 560 15.66 -30.66 10.30
CA TYR A 560 16.37 -30.49 11.58
C TYR A 560 15.64 -29.58 12.58
N ALA A 561 14.82 -28.64 12.10
CA ALA A 561 14.10 -27.70 12.97
C ALA A 561 12.73 -27.33 12.39
N LYS A 562 11.72 -27.29 13.28
CA LYS A 562 10.31 -27.08 12.95
C LYS A 562 9.65 -26.14 13.96
N PHE A 563 9.58 -24.86 13.62
CA PHE A 563 9.07 -23.82 14.51
C PHE A 563 8.34 -22.71 13.75
N VAL A 564 7.61 -21.91 14.50
CA VAL A 564 6.87 -20.74 14.02
C VAL A 564 7.34 -19.50 14.76
N ILE A 565 7.52 -18.41 14.01
CA ILE A 565 7.76 -17.07 14.53
C ILE A 565 6.52 -16.24 14.19
N VAL A 566 5.86 -15.68 15.20
CA VAL A 566 4.70 -14.79 15.04
C VAL A 566 4.98 -13.46 15.72
N CYS A 567 4.72 -12.36 15.02
CA CYS A 567 4.70 -11.02 15.58
C CYS A 567 3.29 -10.45 15.39
N PHE A 568 2.66 -10.07 16.50
CA PHE A 568 1.36 -9.41 16.49
C PHE A 568 1.55 -7.89 16.35
N VAL A 569 0.45 -7.13 16.33
CA VAL A 569 0.48 -5.66 16.26
C VAL A 569 1.16 -5.03 17.50
N ASP A 570 1.27 -5.78 18.60
CA ASP A 570 1.97 -5.39 19.84
C ASP A 570 3.51 -5.31 19.73
N ASN A 571 4.08 -5.56 18.54
CA ASN A 571 5.54 -5.61 18.30
C ASN A 571 6.27 -6.63 19.18
N VAL A 572 5.58 -7.67 19.67
CA VAL A 572 6.20 -8.75 20.43
C VAL A 572 6.37 -9.97 19.54
N ILE A 573 7.62 -10.38 19.32
CA ILE A 573 7.98 -11.63 18.65
C ILE A 573 7.71 -12.77 19.61
N ARG A 574 6.97 -13.78 19.16
CA ARG A 574 6.69 -15.00 19.88
C ARG A 574 7.09 -16.20 19.04
N THR A 575 7.64 -17.21 19.69
CA THR A 575 8.17 -18.40 19.00
C THR A 575 7.63 -19.66 19.62
N TYR A 576 7.24 -20.64 18.82
CA TYR A 576 6.82 -21.94 19.31
C TYR A 576 7.13 -23.06 18.31
N ALA A 577 7.43 -24.26 18.82
CA ALA A 577 7.52 -25.47 18.02
C ALA A 577 6.12 -26.02 17.75
N TYR A 578 5.85 -26.45 16.51
CA TYR A 578 4.59 -27.11 16.17
C TYR A 578 4.70 -28.65 16.16
N GLN A 579 5.86 -29.16 16.55
CA GLN A 579 6.12 -30.57 16.82
C GLN A 579 7.00 -30.64 18.06
N ASP A 580 6.56 -31.36 19.08
CA ASP A 580 7.17 -31.35 20.42
C ASP A 580 8.63 -31.83 20.41
N GLU A 581 8.97 -32.73 19.48
CA GLU A 581 10.32 -33.26 19.23
C GLU A 581 11.36 -32.19 18.84
N PHE A 582 10.91 -31.03 18.36
CA PHE A 582 11.77 -29.93 17.89
C PHE A 582 11.73 -28.72 18.84
N ALA A 583 11.12 -28.85 20.02
CA ALA A 583 11.14 -27.79 21.03
C ALA A 583 12.56 -27.62 21.57
N THR A 584 13.04 -26.37 21.62
CA THR A 584 14.35 -26.02 22.17
C THR A 584 14.21 -24.96 23.26
N ASP A 585 15.14 -24.93 24.21
CA ASP A 585 15.18 -23.92 25.29
C ASP A 585 15.39 -22.50 24.76
N LEU A 586 15.85 -22.37 23.51
CA LEU A 586 15.93 -21.12 22.76
C LEU A 586 14.56 -20.60 22.29
N MET A 587 13.50 -21.41 22.36
CA MET A 587 12.16 -20.95 22.01
C MET A 587 11.57 -20.19 23.20
N PHE A 588 11.43 -18.88 23.01
CA PHE A 588 10.95 -17.98 24.05
C PHE A 588 9.47 -17.70 23.91
N ASN A 589 8.83 -17.48 25.06
CA ASN A 589 7.43 -17.09 25.12
C ASN A 589 7.19 -15.73 24.45
N THR A 590 8.05 -14.72 24.69
CA THR A 590 7.87 -13.35 24.18
C THR A 590 9.19 -12.56 24.14
N ILE A 591 9.43 -11.81 23.05
CA ILE A 591 10.48 -10.78 22.93
C ILE A 591 9.82 -9.49 22.44
N LYS A 592 9.79 -8.45 23.28
CA LYS A 592 9.26 -7.13 22.89
C LYS A 592 10.29 -6.38 22.04
N ILE A 593 9.90 -5.99 20.83
CA ILE A 593 10.69 -5.07 19.99
C ILE A 593 10.38 -3.66 20.49
N ASN A 594 11.32 -3.04 21.18
CA ASN A 594 11.21 -1.62 21.50
C ASN A 594 11.53 -0.80 20.22
N THR A 595 10.55 -0.05 19.74
CA THR A 595 10.62 0.80 18.54
C THR A 595 10.65 2.30 18.86
N ASP A 596 10.92 2.67 20.11
CA ASP A 596 10.86 4.05 20.57
C ASP A 596 11.86 4.91 19.79
N GLY A 597 11.39 6.06 19.29
CA GLY A 597 12.22 7.02 18.54
C GLY A 597 12.41 6.74 17.05
N LEU A 598 11.81 5.68 16.48
CA LEU A 598 11.91 5.32 15.06
C LEU A 598 10.67 5.73 14.24
N LYS A 599 10.88 6.19 13.00
CA LYS A 599 9.77 6.39 12.05
C LYS A 599 9.24 5.04 11.57
N GLY A 600 7.97 5.00 11.13
CA GLY A 600 7.28 3.74 10.80
C GLY A 600 8.03 2.80 9.85
N TYR A 601 8.72 3.32 8.83
CA TYR A 601 9.54 2.53 7.90
C TYR A 601 10.79 1.92 8.56
N GLU A 602 11.47 2.69 9.41
CA GLU A 602 12.67 2.24 10.13
C GLU A 602 12.33 1.16 11.17
N SER A 603 11.15 1.28 11.78
CA SER A 603 10.58 0.26 12.67
C SER A 603 10.35 -1.06 11.93
N ASP A 604 9.79 -1.02 10.72
CA ASP A 604 9.58 -2.21 9.87
C ASP A 604 10.91 -2.88 9.49
N GLU A 605 11.91 -2.08 9.11
CA GLU A 605 13.22 -2.59 8.71
C GLU A 605 13.97 -3.25 9.89
N LEU A 606 13.98 -2.60 11.05
CA LEU A 606 14.54 -3.17 12.27
C LEU A 606 13.82 -4.48 12.67
N MET A 607 12.49 -4.51 12.56
CA MET A 607 11.71 -5.72 12.83
C MET A 607 12.14 -6.88 11.92
N VAL A 608 12.26 -6.65 10.60
CA VAL A 608 12.68 -7.68 9.64
C VAL A 608 14.08 -8.20 9.98
N LEU A 609 14.99 -7.32 10.39
CA LEU A 609 16.35 -7.67 10.79
C LEU A 609 16.39 -8.51 12.08
N MET A 610 15.59 -8.14 13.08
CA MET A 610 15.46 -8.90 14.32
C MET A 610 14.86 -10.28 14.08
N ILE A 611 13.78 -10.38 13.29
CA ILE A 611 13.15 -11.66 12.94
C ILE A 611 14.14 -12.57 12.20
N LYS A 612 14.92 -12.02 11.27
CA LYS A 612 15.98 -12.77 10.57
C LYS A 612 16.99 -13.36 11.57
N THR A 613 17.42 -12.56 12.55
CA THR A 613 18.39 -12.99 13.56
C THR A 613 17.82 -14.08 14.46
N VAL A 614 16.58 -13.91 14.93
CA VAL A 614 15.86 -14.93 15.73
C VAL A 614 15.78 -16.25 14.97
N ARG A 615 15.43 -16.19 13.68
CA ARG A 615 15.38 -17.38 12.82
C ARG A 615 16.74 -18.07 12.69
N GLU A 616 17.80 -17.32 12.42
CA GLU A 616 19.16 -17.88 12.27
C GLU A 616 19.65 -18.53 13.57
N SER A 617 19.37 -17.91 14.72
CA SER A 617 19.69 -18.48 16.02
C SER A 617 18.88 -19.74 16.32
N LEU A 618 17.56 -19.75 16.08
CA LEU A 618 16.72 -20.94 16.25
C LEU A 618 17.06 -22.08 15.28
N ALA A 619 17.60 -21.75 14.11
CA ALA A 619 18.07 -22.73 13.13
C ALA A 619 19.48 -23.27 13.45
N GLY A 620 20.14 -22.78 14.50
CA GLY A 620 21.50 -23.18 14.87
C GLY A 620 22.58 -22.67 13.89
N MET A 621 22.30 -21.61 13.13
CA MET A 621 23.28 -21.02 12.20
C MET A 621 24.23 -20.03 12.88
N ASN A 622 23.92 -19.62 14.10
CA ASN A 622 24.67 -18.66 14.90
C ASN A 622 25.20 -19.31 16.18
N GLU A 623 26.23 -18.73 16.79
CA GLU A 623 26.81 -19.14 18.09
C GLU A 623 25.91 -18.80 19.31
N VAL A 624 24.61 -18.64 19.11
CA VAL A 624 23.66 -18.27 20.17
C VAL A 624 23.10 -19.55 20.78
N ILE A 625 23.46 -19.82 22.04
CA ILE A 625 23.10 -21.06 22.74
C ILE A 625 22.00 -20.80 23.78
N THR A 626 22.00 -19.64 24.43
CA THR A 626 21.02 -19.30 25.48
C THR A 626 20.12 -18.11 25.13
N ASN A 627 19.05 -17.93 25.90
CA ASN A 627 18.18 -16.74 25.83
C ASN A 627 18.94 -15.44 26.05
N THR A 628 19.85 -15.46 27.01
CA THR A 628 20.65 -14.31 27.37
C THR A 628 21.52 -13.89 26.19
N ASP A 629 22.15 -14.86 25.51
CA ASP A 629 22.95 -14.61 24.31
C ASP A 629 22.10 -14.02 23.17
N LEU A 630 20.86 -14.53 22.99
CA LEU A 630 19.97 -13.98 21.97
C LEU A 630 19.59 -12.53 22.27
N LYS A 631 19.25 -12.22 23.52
CA LYS A 631 18.92 -10.86 23.96
C LYS A 631 20.09 -9.90 23.75
N ILE A 632 21.31 -10.32 24.11
CA ILE A 632 22.53 -9.52 23.90
C ILE A 632 22.73 -9.26 22.40
N LYS A 633 22.60 -10.29 21.57
CA LYS A 633 22.76 -10.14 20.11
C LYS A 633 21.70 -9.24 19.48
N LEU A 634 20.44 -9.34 19.92
CA LEU A 634 19.36 -8.47 19.45
C LEU A 634 19.58 -7.01 19.90
N ALA A 635 20.08 -6.79 21.11
CA ALA A 635 20.43 -5.46 21.60
C ALA A 635 21.58 -4.84 20.79
N ALA A 636 22.62 -5.62 20.48
CA ALA A 636 23.73 -5.18 19.64
C ALA A 636 23.24 -4.74 18.24
N ILE A 637 22.39 -5.55 17.59
CA ILE A 637 21.81 -5.22 16.28
C ILE A 637 20.99 -3.93 16.33
N LYS A 638 20.19 -3.74 17.39
CA LYS A 638 19.45 -2.47 17.58
C LYS A 638 20.42 -1.30 17.66
N SER A 639 21.48 -1.42 18.45
CA SER A 639 22.47 -0.34 18.59
C SER A 639 23.20 -0.02 17.28
N GLU A 640 23.59 -1.03 16.50
CA GLU A 640 24.20 -0.83 15.19
C GLU A 640 23.25 -0.17 14.19
N TYR A 641 21.96 -0.51 14.26
CA TYR A 641 20.94 0.07 13.40
C TYR A 641 20.66 1.54 13.74
N MET A 642 20.62 1.90 15.03
CA MET A 642 20.44 3.30 15.48
C MET A 642 21.66 4.19 15.19
N ASN A 643 22.85 3.60 15.05
CA ASN A 643 24.10 4.32 14.75
C ASN A 643 24.36 4.52 13.24
N LYS A 644 23.54 3.91 12.37
CA LYS A 644 23.56 4.11 10.92
C LYS A 644 22.54 5.16 10.51
#